data_AF-A0A284RCB2-F1
#
_entry.id   AF-A0A284RCB2-F1
#
_cell.length_a   1.000
_cell.length_b   1.000
_cell.length_c   1.000
_cell.angle_alpha   90.00
_cell.angle_beta   90.00
_cell.angle_gamma   90.00
#
_symmetry.space_group_name_H-M   'P 1'
#
loop_
_entity.id
_entity.type
_entity.pdbx_description
1 polymer ?
#
loop_
_entity_poly.entity_id
_entity_poly.type
_entity_poly.pdbx_seq_one_letter_code
_entity_poly.pdbx_strand_id
1 'polypeptide(L)'
;MPQQSRSAVMTSNSHIDTAYSLSLLSEYNHTLDSLPLDLSRNFADLRELDAVLSTAMASITAKIHTLTQMIEDGKGKEERLWLLSEIAEEARTLKPGGEDKIRVACQAADNLKSHVSHLRTLAEHIPGFDASILNRQTTYPHVASKTFMPVTMTEGGRRRRGNYGSLLTSATDPSPVKRKRAPRDDDGTPRKERAVDGPSRPRNGGRGRRNERAGSPADSVLSVTSYMPPQPPQTSSRGGSTHGRTNGTGHTHGGNRRSRTAANSHRGGSPQNEHYPNGTYDPGLPNHGSRREAFHVPPSASHPSLPLPYHANGNPHPFELHIPNGAPGGVPAGPGEWPMPRQLEGPGVPVARNPATYSDAGMPMNVGSGAEDEGTVEQDGEADGDNRRYCVCDGYSYGDMIACDDSNCEREWFHLTCIGLEVPPEGKWYCDNCSNKKPVKRPGRGGLASAILKDGRPHANMMPMPIFPTVEAPYLASIATANATVAYDTVYYFDQLIDHNNASLGTFQQRYWHTSEYYESGGPIILLTPGENNAETYYPFLTNISIFGQIAQQQHGAVVILEHRFYGASNPYPDLSSESLKVLSIPQAINDFVYFAKNVKLPMTNGDQLGPDKAPWILAGGSYSGRSDPKQVPCNPGLFYAGYASSAVVEAITDFWQYYEPIRQYMPANCSADVAAVIAYVDEVFTGSNTTAIDSIKETFGMSDLTHLDDAAGALRNNLWDWQSLQPTSGPNAQFYKFCDALEVKDGISAPAEGWGLEHALASWGAYFKGEYLAYLCGDLSVLVCLGTYDATLDYYTNIEVGNSYRSWMWTVCNEVGWYQGGPPEGHPSIVSKLVDTDTLYTQRQCVLMFPDAFSEPPEPSVATTNSRYTGWGVQANRLFFANANRDPWRDATMSADGLGILGTLLQPIFVGDGFHCSDLKVANAEADISVAEVQTQALLSMSSWLGDWKPSS
;
A
#
# COMPACT_ATOMS: atom_id res chain seq x y z
N MET A 1 30.21 23.97 -61.39
CA MET A 1 29.39 24.03 -62.63
C MET A 1 28.41 22.86 -62.63
N PRO A 2 27.25 22.94 -63.32
CA PRO A 2 26.08 22.15 -62.92
C PRO A 2 25.37 21.38 -64.06
N GLN A 3 24.21 20.76 -63.73
CA GLN A 3 23.10 20.41 -64.65
C GLN A 3 23.37 19.27 -65.67
N GLN A 4 22.38 18.56 -66.25
CA GLN A 4 20.90 18.64 -66.13
C GLN A 4 20.23 17.31 -66.53
N SER A 5 19.02 17.01 -66.04
CA SER A 5 17.82 16.79 -66.89
C SER A 5 16.58 16.35 -66.08
N ARG A 6 15.40 16.51 -66.71
CA ARG A 6 14.03 16.11 -66.28
C ARG A 6 13.29 17.06 -65.32
N SER A 7 12.47 17.92 -65.93
CA SER A 7 11.27 18.53 -65.36
C SER A 7 10.19 18.56 -66.45
N ALA A 8 9.01 17.98 -66.19
CA ALA A 8 7.73 18.15 -66.93
C ALA A 8 6.67 17.07 -66.54
N VAL A 9 6.22 17.01 -65.27
CA VAL A 9 5.08 16.12 -64.87
C VAL A 9 4.18 16.72 -63.77
N MET A 10 4.75 17.38 -62.75
CA MET A 10 4.09 17.57 -61.44
C MET A 10 3.16 18.79 -61.31
N THR A 11 2.21 19.00 -62.22
CA THR A 11 1.29 20.17 -62.18
C THR A 11 -0.21 19.85 -62.21
N SER A 12 -0.62 18.57 -62.19
CA SER A 12 -2.04 18.17 -62.15
C SER A 12 -2.60 17.94 -60.75
N ASN A 13 -1.81 17.35 -59.84
CA ASN A 13 -2.35 16.82 -58.57
C ASN A 13 -2.65 17.91 -57.53
N SER A 14 -1.82 18.96 -57.48
CA SER A 14 -1.88 20.01 -56.44
C SER A 14 -3.25 20.68 -56.31
N HIS A 15 -4.02 20.81 -57.40
CA HIS A 15 -5.37 21.36 -57.36
C HIS A 15 -6.41 20.41 -56.74
N ILE A 16 -6.23 19.10 -56.91
CA ILE A 16 -7.10 18.08 -56.28
C ILE A 16 -6.78 18.00 -54.79
N ASP A 17 -5.49 17.93 -54.44
CA ASP A 17 -5.00 17.90 -53.06
C ASP A 17 -5.51 19.12 -52.28
N THR A 18 -5.43 20.32 -52.87
CA THR A 18 -5.93 21.58 -52.25
C THR A 18 -7.44 21.53 -51.99
N ALA A 19 -8.24 21.04 -52.94
CA ALA A 19 -9.68 20.94 -52.78
C ALA A 19 -10.09 19.92 -51.71
N TYR A 20 -9.35 18.80 -51.62
CA TYR A 20 -9.55 17.79 -50.58
C TYR A 20 -9.21 18.33 -49.18
N SER A 21 -8.06 19.01 -49.01
CA SER A 21 -7.68 19.67 -47.75
C SER A 21 -8.73 20.68 -47.28
N LEU A 22 -9.29 21.48 -48.19
CA LEU A 22 -10.34 22.46 -47.84
C LEU A 22 -11.64 21.78 -47.38
N SER A 23 -12.00 20.62 -47.94
CA SER A 23 -13.15 19.84 -47.48
C SER A 23 -12.94 19.28 -46.08
N LEU A 24 -11.76 18.72 -45.79
CA LEU A 24 -11.41 18.20 -44.46
C LEU A 24 -11.36 19.30 -43.40
N LEU A 25 -10.77 20.45 -43.72
CA LEU A 25 -10.75 21.62 -42.84
C LEU A 25 -12.15 22.19 -42.58
N SER A 26 -13.07 22.11 -43.55
CA SER A 26 -14.46 22.51 -43.35
C SER A 26 -15.18 21.58 -42.35
N GLU A 27 -14.99 20.26 -42.47
CA GLU A 27 -15.61 19.31 -41.54
C GLU A 27 -14.98 19.32 -40.15
N TYR A 28 -13.66 19.61 -40.07
CA TYR A 28 -12.96 19.79 -38.81
C TYR A 28 -13.51 20.99 -38.03
N ASN A 29 -13.69 22.14 -38.69
CA ASN A 29 -14.32 23.31 -38.08
C ASN A 29 -15.78 23.05 -37.69
N HIS A 30 -16.57 22.39 -38.56
CA HIS A 30 -17.95 22.03 -38.25
C HIS A 30 -18.07 21.12 -37.02
N THR A 31 -17.20 20.11 -36.91
CA THR A 31 -17.11 19.25 -35.71
C THR A 31 -16.77 20.06 -34.47
N LEU A 32 -15.77 20.95 -34.56
CA LEU A 32 -15.34 21.82 -33.46
C LEU A 32 -16.44 22.80 -33.00
N ASP A 33 -17.16 23.43 -33.92
CA ASP A 33 -18.26 24.36 -33.65
C ASP A 33 -19.50 23.68 -33.04
N SER A 34 -19.70 22.38 -33.32
CA SER A 34 -20.83 21.61 -32.80
C SER A 34 -20.64 21.17 -31.34
N LEU A 35 -19.41 20.89 -30.92
CA LEU A 35 -19.08 20.35 -29.59
C LEU A 35 -19.61 21.21 -28.41
N PRO A 36 -19.49 22.55 -28.41
CA PRO A 36 -20.06 23.39 -27.35
C PRO A 36 -21.58 23.28 -27.22
N LEU A 37 -22.31 23.01 -28.31
CA LEU A 37 -23.77 22.89 -28.30
C LEU A 37 -24.22 21.57 -27.67
N ASP A 38 -23.56 20.47 -28.01
CA ASP A 38 -23.85 19.15 -27.44
C ASP A 38 -23.46 19.05 -25.96
N LEU A 39 -22.28 19.58 -25.59
CA LEU A 39 -21.90 19.69 -24.18
C LEU A 39 -22.86 20.58 -23.39
N SER A 40 -23.32 21.70 -23.96
CA SER A 40 -24.26 22.60 -23.28
C SER A 40 -25.62 21.94 -22.97
N ARG A 41 -26.09 21.02 -23.83
CA ARG A 41 -27.29 20.20 -23.59
C ARG A 41 -27.07 19.24 -22.43
N ASN A 42 -26.07 18.37 -22.53
CA ASN A 42 -25.77 17.38 -21.49
C ASN A 42 -25.49 18.04 -20.12
N PHE A 43 -24.80 19.19 -20.09
CA PHE A 43 -24.60 19.96 -18.86
C PHE A 43 -25.84 20.70 -18.37
N ALA A 44 -26.88 20.93 -19.18
CA ALA A 44 -28.17 21.41 -18.70
C ALA A 44 -28.93 20.26 -18.00
N ASP A 45 -29.05 19.11 -18.67
CA ASP A 45 -29.72 17.92 -18.18
C ASP A 45 -29.12 17.43 -16.84
N LEU A 46 -27.78 17.40 -16.74
CA LEU A 46 -27.07 17.10 -15.49
C LEU A 46 -27.40 18.08 -14.35
N ARG A 47 -27.63 19.37 -14.64
CA ARG A 47 -28.00 20.38 -13.62
C ARG A 47 -29.47 20.27 -13.20
N GLU A 48 -30.34 19.83 -14.10
CA GLU A 48 -31.75 19.56 -13.76
C GLU A 48 -31.86 18.31 -12.87
N LEU A 49 -31.18 17.22 -13.24
CA LEU A 49 -31.09 16.01 -12.41
C LEU A 49 -30.45 16.28 -11.05
N ASP A 50 -29.39 17.08 -10.99
CA ASP A 50 -28.76 17.46 -9.71
C ASP A 50 -29.68 18.27 -8.80
N ALA A 51 -30.46 19.21 -9.35
CA ALA A 51 -31.43 19.99 -8.58
C ALA A 51 -32.57 19.12 -8.02
N VAL A 52 -33.05 18.13 -8.80
CA VAL A 52 -34.08 17.17 -8.35
C VAL A 52 -33.52 16.27 -7.25
N LEU A 53 -32.35 15.66 -7.47
CA LEU A 53 -31.71 14.76 -6.49
C LEU A 53 -31.34 15.47 -5.19
N SER A 54 -30.76 16.68 -5.27
CA SER A 54 -30.39 17.48 -4.10
C SER A 54 -31.62 17.80 -3.22
N THR A 55 -32.77 18.07 -3.84
CA THR A 55 -34.04 18.32 -3.13
C THR A 55 -34.52 17.07 -2.39
N ALA A 56 -34.47 15.90 -3.02
CA ALA A 56 -34.85 14.63 -2.39
C ALA A 56 -33.88 14.22 -1.27
N MET A 57 -32.56 14.39 -1.46
CA MET A 57 -31.56 14.14 -0.43
C MET A 57 -31.77 15.02 0.80
N ALA A 58 -32.03 16.32 0.62
CA ALA A 58 -32.31 17.23 1.74
C ALA A 58 -33.58 16.83 2.53
N SER A 59 -34.62 16.34 1.85
CA SER A 59 -35.83 15.79 2.47
C SER A 59 -35.53 14.54 3.30
N ILE A 60 -34.82 13.57 2.71
CA ILE A 60 -34.39 12.33 3.39
C ILE A 60 -33.56 12.66 4.64
N THR A 61 -32.57 13.54 4.54
CA THR A 61 -31.74 13.97 5.68
C THR A 61 -32.58 14.60 6.80
N ALA A 62 -33.54 15.47 6.47
CA ALA A 62 -34.43 16.07 7.46
C ALA A 62 -35.33 15.03 8.15
N LYS A 63 -35.83 14.02 7.41
CA LYS A 63 -36.58 12.90 7.98
C LYS A 63 -35.72 12.00 8.86
N ILE A 64 -34.47 11.73 8.48
CA ILE A 64 -33.51 10.96 9.29
C ILE A 64 -33.22 11.69 10.62
N HIS A 65 -32.92 12.99 10.61
CA HIS A 65 -32.73 13.75 11.85
C HIS A 65 -33.99 13.73 12.74
N THR A 66 -35.18 13.83 12.14
CA THR A 66 -36.46 13.71 12.88
C THR A 66 -36.62 12.32 13.49
N LEU A 67 -36.25 11.25 12.76
CA LEU A 67 -36.31 9.88 13.25
C LEU A 67 -35.32 9.64 14.41
N THR A 68 -34.08 10.15 14.32
CA THR A 68 -33.09 10.11 15.39
C THR A 68 -33.61 10.82 16.65
N GLN A 69 -34.13 12.04 16.51
CA GLN A 69 -34.72 12.76 17.65
C GLN A 69 -35.91 12.01 18.27
N MET A 70 -36.76 11.35 17.45
CA MET A 70 -37.86 10.51 17.97
C MET A 70 -37.37 9.23 18.68
N ILE A 71 -36.17 8.73 18.35
CA ILE A 71 -35.53 7.62 19.06
C ILE A 71 -34.97 8.10 20.40
N GLU A 72 -34.26 9.22 20.42
CA GLU A 72 -33.69 9.86 21.62
C GLU A 72 -34.78 10.29 22.62
N ASP A 73 -35.85 10.93 22.14
CA ASP A 73 -37.03 11.31 22.93
C ASP A 73 -37.89 10.10 23.38
N GLY A 74 -37.58 8.88 22.96
CA GLY A 74 -38.34 7.67 23.28
C GLY A 74 -39.77 7.61 22.71
N LYS A 75 -40.10 8.44 21.71
CA LYS A 75 -41.46 8.66 21.18
C LYS A 75 -42.03 7.47 20.39
N GLY A 76 -43.27 7.60 19.90
CA GLY A 76 -44.13 6.49 19.47
C GLY A 76 -43.45 5.48 18.54
N LYS A 77 -43.53 4.17 18.88
CA LYS A 77 -42.95 3.08 18.08
C LYS A 77 -43.56 3.05 16.66
N GLU A 78 -44.87 3.24 16.56
CA GLU A 78 -45.59 3.23 15.28
C GLU A 78 -45.24 4.44 14.42
N GLU A 79 -45.12 5.63 15.02
CA GLU A 79 -44.72 6.87 14.34
C GLU A 79 -43.30 6.77 13.77
N ARG A 80 -42.37 6.17 14.53
CA ARG A 80 -40.99 5.88 14.07
C ARG A 80 -40.97 4.88 12.92
N LEU A 81 -41.74 3.80 12.99
CA LEU A 81 -41.85 2.80 11.92
C LEU A 81 -42.47 3.40 10.65
N TRP A 82 -43.46 4.30 10.79
CA TRP A 82 -44.06 5.01 9.67
C TRP A 82 -43.06 5.97 9.01
N LEU A 83 -42.35 6.79 9.78
CA LEU A 83 -41.31 7.69 9.26
C LEU A 83 -40.15 6.93 8.58
N LEU A 84 -39.73 5.80 9.16
CA LEU A 84 -38.76 4.90 8.54
C LEU A 84 -39.27 4.34 7.20
N SER A 85 -40.56 4.02 7.09
CA SER A 85 -41.16 3.57 5.82
C SER A 85 -41.21 4.67 4.76
N GLU A 86 -41.44 5.93 5.14
CA GLU A 86 -41.33 7.06 4.20
C GLU A 86 -39.88 7.26 3.71
N ILE A 87 -38.90 7.21 4.62
CA ILE A 87 -37.47 7.31 4.27
C ILE A 87 -37.08 6.20 3.28
N ALA A 88 -37.53 4.96 3.52
CA ALA A 88 -37.26 3.81 2.66
C ALA A 88 -38.02 3.84 1.31
N GLU A 89 -39.09 4.61 1.19
CA GLU A 89 -39.79 4.87 -0.08
C GLU A 89 -39.06 5.94 -0.88
N GLU A 90 -38.75 7.07 -0.24
CA GLU A 90 -38.10 8.24 -0.85
C GLU A 90 -36.68 7.90 -1.33
N ALA A 91 -35.90 7.17 -0.52
CA ALA A 91 -34.60 6.65 -0.92
C ALA A 91 -34.68 5.68 -2.12
N ARG A 92 -35.76 4.90 -2.25
CA ARG A 92 -35.97 4.02 -3.42
C ARG A 92 -36.24 4.81 -4.69
N THR A 93 -36.91 5.95 -4.59
CA THR A 93 -37.11 6.88 -5.72
C THR A 93 -35.84 7.66 -6.10
N LEU A 94 -34.86 7.78 -5.20
CA LEU A 94 -33.58 8.43 -5.49
C LEU A 94 -32.70 7.60 -6.45
N LYS A 95 -32.73 6.26 -6.33
CA LYS A 95 -31.85 5.36 -7.09
C LYS A 95 -31.96 5.53 -8.62
N PRO A 96 -33.15 5.50 -9.25
CA PRO A 96 -33.27 5.72 -10.70
C PRO A 96 -32.75 7.09 -11.17
N GLY A 97 -32.93 8.14 -10.36
CA GLY A 97 -32.38 9.47 -10.68
C GLY A 97 -30.85 9.52 -10.65
N GLY A 98 -30.22 8.74 -9.76
CA GLY A 98 -28.78 8.53 -9.76
C GLY A 98 -28.29 7.79 -11.00
N GLU A 99 -28.98 6.72 -11.39
CA GLU A 99 -28.71 5.95 -12.62
C GLU A 99 -28.90 6.81 -13.88
N ASP A 100 -29.91 7.68 -13.90
CA ASP A 100 -30.13 8.69 -14.95
C ASP A 100 -28.99 9.71 -15.03
N LYS A 101 -28.53 10.23 -13.88
CA LYS A 101 -27.41 11.19 -13.82
C LYS A 101 -26.10 10.56 -14.31
N ILE A 102 -25.85 9.29 -13.99
CA ILE A 102 -24.72 8.52 -14.54
C ILE A 102 -24.86 8.37 -16.06
N ARG A 103 -26.03 7.97 -16.56
CA ARG A 103 -26.27 7.80 -18.00
C ARG A 103 -26.00 9.08 -18.81
N VAL A 104 -26.47 10.24 -18.34
CA VAL A 104 -26.21 11.53 -19.01
C VAL A 104 -24.74 11.92 -18.94
N ALA A 105 -24.04 11.62 -17.83
CA ALA A 105 -22.60 11.86 -17.72
C ALA A 105 -21.78 10.97 -18.69
N CYS A 106 -22.12 9.68 -18.80
CA CYS A 106 -21.52 8.78 -19.79
C CYS A 106 -21.78 9.26 -21.22
N GLN A 107 -23.02 9.64 -21.55
CA GLN A 107 -23.37 10.19 -22.87
C GLN A 107 -22.59 11.49 -23.20
N ALA A 108 -22.30 12.32 -22.19
CA ALA A 108 -21.44 13.50 -22.38
C ALA A 108 -19.99 13.13 -22.69
N ALA A 109 -19.44 12.13 -21.99
CA ALA A 109 -18.09 11.63 -22.22
C ALA A 109 -17.95 10.92 -23.58
N ASP A 110 -18.93 10.10 -23.98
CA ASP A 110 -18.95 9.42 -25.27
C ASP A 110 -19.11 10.40 -26.44
N ASN A 111 -19.97 11.43 -26.31
CA ASN A 111 -20.06 12.51 -27.29
C ASN A 111 -18.70 13.24 -27.44
N LEU A 112 -18.05 13.60 -26.33
CA LEU A 112 -16.75 14.26 -26.34
C LEU A 112 -15.67 13.38 -27.00
N LYS A 113 -15.63 12.09 -26.64
CA LYS A 113 -14.70 11.09 -27.19
C LYS A 113 -14.92 10.88 -28.69
N SER A 114 -16.18 10.86 -29.14
CA SER A 114 -16.55 10.79 -30.55
C SER A 114 -16.05 12.02 -31.32
N HIS A 115 -16.33 13.22 -30.81
CA HIS A 115 -15.86 14.49 -31.40
C HIS A 115 -14.32 14.55 -31.48
N VAL A 116 -13.60 14.20 -30.40
CA VAL A 116 -12.13 14.15 -30.40
C VAL A 116 -11.59 13.11 -31.39
N SER A 117 -12.19 11.93 -31.48
CA SER A 117 -11.80 10.89 -32.45
C SER A 117 -12.04 11.34 -33.90
N HIS A 118 -13.15 12.03 -34.17
CA HIS A 118 -13.46 12.55 -35.49
C HIS A 118 -12.50 13.68 -35.90
N LEU A 119 -12.26 14.65 -35.01
CA LEU A 119 -11.27 15.72 -35.23
C LEU A 119 -9.87 15.13 -35.50
N ARG A 120 -9.44 14.13 -34.74
CA ARG A 120 -8.18 13.43 -34.95
C ARG A 120 -8.12 12.74 -36.31
N THR A 121 -9.15 11.96 -36.66
CA THR A 121 -9.23 11.26 -37.94
C THR A 121 -9.18 12.24 -39.12
N LEU A 122 -9.91 13.37 -39.03
CA LEU A 122 -9.88 14.43 -40.04
C LEU A 122 -8.49 15.05 -40.16
N ALA A 123 -7.83 15.37 -39.04
CA ALA A 123 -6.48 15.95 -39.03
C ALA A 123 -5.42 15.00 -39.63
N GLU A 124 -5.47 13.70 -39.31
CA GLU A 124 -4.57 12.67 -39.84
C GLU A 124 -4.72 12.47 -41.37
N HIS A 125 -5.85 12.90 -41.96
CA HIS A 125 -6.09 12.80 -43.40
C HIS A 125 -5.75 14.09 -44.19
N ILE A 126 -5.38 15.21 -43.55
CA ILE A 126 -5.02 16.45 -44.26
C ILE A 126 -3.59 16.33 -44.84
N PRO A 127 -3.42 16.35 -46.18
CA PRO A 127 -2.10 16.22 -46.80
C PRO A 127 -1.09 17.27 -46.33
N GLY A 128 0.01 16.80 -45.74
CA GLY A 128 1.10 17.67 -45.25
C GLY A 128 0.84 18.37 -43.92
N PHE A 129 -0.25 18.03 -43.20
CA PHE A 129 -0.48 18.49 -41.84
C PHE A 129 0.20 17.56 -40.83
N ASP A 130 1.08 18.11 -39.99
CA ASP A 130 1.70 17.38 -38.89
C ASP A 130 0.90 17.62 -37.60
N ALA A 131 0.15 16.60 -37.17
CA ALA A 131 -0.67 16.64 -35.97
C ALA A 131 0.16 16.84 -34.68
N SER A 132 1.47 16.56 -34.67
CA SER A 132 2.32 16.82 -33.50
C SER A 132 2.47 18.32 -33.21
N ILE A 133 2.26 19.19 -34.21
CA ILE A 133 2.28 20.66 -34.05
C ILE A 133 1.10 21.14 -33.19
N LEU A 134 -0.02 20.40 -33.15
CA LEU A 134 -1.14 20.68 -32.24
C LEU A 134 -0.83 20.36 -30.78
N ASN A 135 0.23 19.60 -30.49
CA ASN A 135 0.59 19.16 -29.14
C ASN A 135 1.23 20.27 -28.28
N ARG A 136 1.09 21.54 -28.69
CA ARG A 136 1.44 22.71 -27.89
C ARG A 136 0.46 22.84 -26.72
N GLN A 137 0.98 22.73 -25.49
CA GLN A 137 0.25 23.04 -24.27
C GLN A 137 -0.32 24.47 -24.32
N THR A 138 -1.61 24.59 -24.61
CA THR A 138 -2.33 25.86 -24.56
C THR A 138 -2.71 26.15 -23.12
N THR A 139 -1.81 26.83 -22.39
CA THR A 139 -2.08 27.31 -21.04
C THR A 139 -3.22 28.35 -21.06
N TYR A 140 -4.46 27.91 -20.89
CA TYR A 140 -5.65 28.78 -20.90
C TYR A 140 -5.63 29.77 -19.71
N PRO A 141 -5.45 31.09 -19.92
CA PRO A 141 -5.24 32.06 -18.83
C PRO A 141 -6.47 32.37 -17.96
N HIS A 142 -7.49 31.50 -17.98
CA HIS A 142 -8.78 31.69 -17.33
C HIS A 142 -9.42 30.37 -16.85
N VAL A 143 -8.80 29.22 -17.10
CA VAL A 143 -9.15 27.97 -16.38
C VAL A 143 -8.35 27.95 -15.09
N ALA A 144 -8.81 28.72 -14.10
CA ALA A 144 -8.33 28.56 -12.73
C ALA A 144 -8.64 27.13 -12.26
N SER A 145 -7.66 26.47 -11.67
CA SER A 145 -7.80 25.16 -11.02
C SER A 145 -8.80 25.25 -9.88
N LYS A 146 -10.07 24.98 -10.18
CA LYS A 146 -11.14 24.95 -9.18
C LYS A 146 -10.95 23.74 -8.29
N THR A 147 -10.36 23.98 -7.13
CA THR A 147 -10.39 23.08 -5.97
C THR A 147 -11.81 22.55 -5.80
N PHE A 148 -11.98 21.22 -5.82
CA PHE A 148 -13.26 20.59 -5.58
C PHE A 148 -13.57 20.69 -4.09
N MET A 149 -14.29 21.74 -3.68
CA MET A 149 -14.63 21.93 -2.26
C MET A 149 -15.56 20.81 -1.78
N PRO A 150 -15.30 20.20 -0.61
CA PRO A 150 -16.11 19.11 -0.08
C PRO A 150 -17.53 19.56 0.24
N VAL A 151 -18.49 18.66 0.09
CA VAL A 151 -19.93 18.94 0.29
C VAL A 151 -20.29 18.84 1.77
N THR A 152 -19.97 19.88 2.55
CA THR A 152 -20.42 20.01 3.94
C THR A 152 -20.89 21.44 4.27
N MET A 153 -21.73 21.53 5.31
CA MET A 153 -22.24 22.73 5.98
C MET A 153 -23.20 23.64 5.20
N THR A 154 -24.49 23.48 5.53
CA THR A 154 -25.54 24.47 5.33
C THR A 154 -25.37 25.67 6.26
N GLU A 155 -25.09 26.87 5.73
CA GLU A 155 -25.28 28.12 6.49
C GLU A 155 -25.85 29.27 5.64
N GLY A 156 -26.86 29.97 6.16
CA GLY A 156 -27.69 30.90 5.38
C GLY A 156 -27.25 32.37 5.48
N GLY A 157 -26.43 32.86 4.52
CA GLY A 157 -25.69 34.13 4.68
C GLY A 157 -25.65 35.13 3.51
N ARG A 158 -26.77 35.39 2.80
CA ARG A 158 -26.97 36.56 1.89
C ARG A 158 -25.77 37.02 1.00
N ARG A 159 -25.53 36.37 -0.14
CA ARG A 159 -24.68 36.98 -1.21
C ARG A 159 -25.37 38.21 -1.84
N ARG A 160 -24.62 39.32 -2.04
CA ARG A 160 -25.07 40.47 -2.86
C ARG A 160 -24.97 40.15 -4.36
N ARG A 161 -25.85 40.77 -5.17
CA ARG A 161 -25.78 40.74 -6.65
C ARG A 161 -24.66 41.63 -7.20
N GLY A 162 -24.13 41.25 -8.37
CA GLY A 162 -23.08 41.97 -9.12
C GLY A 162 -22.44 41.05 -10.17
N ASN A 163 -23.20 40.48 -11.11
CA ASN A 163 -23.61 41.13 -12.38
C ASN A 163 -22.46 41.24 -13.40
N TYR A 164 -22.18 40.12 -14.08
CA TYR A 164 -21.72 40.12 -15.47
C TYR A 164 -22.63 39.20 -16.27
N GLY A 165 -22.98 39.63 -17.49
CA GLY A 165 -23.88 38.92 -18.39
C GLY A 165 -23.20 38.50 -19.68
N SER A 166 -23.90 37.65 -20.43
CA SER A 166 -23.61 37.13 -21.78
C SER A 166 -22.59 37.90 -22.64
N LEU A 167 -21.62 37.18 -23.19
CA LEU A 167 -20.73 37.62 -24.26
C LEU A 167 -20.61 36.53 -25.34
N LEU A 168 -21.54 36.55 -26.31
CA LEU A 168 -21.52 35.72 -27.52
C LEU A 168 -22.06 36.52 -28.72
N THR A 169 -21.29 37.50 -29.23
CA THR A 169 -21.44 38.07 -30.58
C THR A 169 -20.17 38.80 -31.02
N SER A 170 -19.51 38.26 -32.07
CA SER A 170 -18.57 38.94 -32.99
C SER A 170 -17.32 39.64 -32.40
N ALA A 171 -16.27 39.99 -33.16
CA ALA A 171 -16.08 40.00 -34.61
C ALA A 171 -14.61 39.67 -35.02
N THR A 172 -14.38 39.64 -36.34
CA THR A 172 -13.12 39.37 -37.04
C THR A 172 -12.09 40.51 -36.98
N ASP A 173 -10.80 40.13 -36.85
CA ASP A 173 -9.59 40.79 -37.39
C ASP A 173 -9.23 42.25 -37.00
N PRO A 174 -7.96 42.71 -37.20
CA PRO A 174 -7.34 43.59 -36.21
C PRO A 174 -6.80 44.94 -36.72
N SER A 175 -6.48 45.80 -35.74
CA SER A 175 -5.44 46.83 -35.79
C SER A 175 -5.71 48.11 -36.63
N PRO A 176 -4.97 49.23 -36.39
CA PRO A 176 -4.61 49.82 -35.09
C PRO A 176 -4.81 51.37 -35.05
N VAL A 177 -4.22 52.03 -34.01
CA VAL A 177 -3.59 53.38 -34.03
C VAL A 177 -4.26 54.58 -33.27
N LYS A 178 -3.43 55.25 -32.43
CA LYS A 178 -3.45 56.66 -31.90
C LYS A 178 -4.30 57.08 -30.67
N ARG A 179 -3.62 57.05 -29.51
CA ARG A 179 -3.16 58.20 -28.68
C ARG A 179 -4.15 59.22 -28.02
N LYS A 180 -4.12 59.17 -26.67
CA LYS A 180 -3.90 60.26 -25.66
C LYS A 180 -5.00 61.31 -25.31
N ARG A 181 -5.22 61.41 -23.98
CA ARG A 181 -5.67 62.55 -23.12
C ARG A 181 -7.10 63.08 -23.37
N ALA A 182 -8.06 63.09 -22.42
CA ALA A 182 -8.10 63.52 -21.00
C ALA A 182 -8.06 65.07 -20.80
N PRO A 183 -8.75 65.66 -19.78
CA PRO A 183 -9.82 65.16 -18.88
C PRO A 183 -10.98 66.20 -18.64
N ARG A 184 -11.79 66.00 -17.57
CA ARG A 184 -12.52 67.02 -16.77
C ARG A 184 -13.76 67.70 -17.41
N ASP A 185 -14.68 68.36 -16.70
CA ASP A 185 -14.98 68.70 -15.27
C ASP A 185 -16.54 68.89 -15.18
N ASP A 186 -17.30 68.90 -14.06
CA ASP A 186 -17.22 68.39 -12.67
C ASP A 186 -18.63 68.62 -12.01
N ASP A 187 -18.78 68.49 -10.68
CA ASP A 187 -19.81 69.09 -9.78
C ASP A 187 -21.18 68.36 -9.55
N GLY A 188 -21.84 68.63 -8.39
CA GLY A 188 -23.27 68.34 -8.12
C GLY A 188 -23.62 67.48 -6.88
N THR A 189 -23.62 68.04 -5.65
CA THR A 189 -24.17 67.40 -4.41
C THR A 189 -25.48 68.10 -3.95
N PRO A 190 -26.17 67.84 -2.79
CA PRO A 190 -26.07 66.77 -1.77
C PRO A 190 -27.41 66.19 -1.15
N ARG A 191 -27.33 64.95 -0.62
CA ARG A 191 -27.85 64.43 0.69
C ARG A 191 -29.23 64.84 1.30
N LYS A 192 -30.06 63.82 1.68
CA LYS A 192 -30.81 63.78 2.98
C LYS A 192 -31.21 62.35 3.44
N GLU A 193 -31.84 62.20 4.62
CA GLU A 193 -31.77 61.01 5.51
C GLU A 193 -33.13 60.55 6.13
N ARG A 194 -33.10 59.41 6.87
CA ARG A 194 -34.15 58.73 7.71
C ARG A 194 -35.13 57.78 6.96
N ALA A 195 -35.55 56.58 7.42
CA ALA A 195 -35.84 55.96 8.75
C ALA A 195 -37.29 56.25 9.26
N VAL A 196 -38.09 55.34 9.88
CA VAL A 196 -37.91 53.93 10.35
C VAL A 196 -39.29 53.22 10.62
N ASP A 197 -39.32 51.92 10.95
CA ASP A 197 -40.44 51.08 11.52
C ASP A 197 -41.67 50.58 10.68
N GLY A 198 -42.37 49.54 11.20
CA GLY A 198 -43.54 48.81 10.63
C GLY A 198 -44.77 48.79 11.58
N PRO A 199 -45.58 47.69 11.78
CA PRO A 199 -45.66 46.36 11.14
C PRO A 199 -47.13 45.84 10.87
N SER A 200 -47.35 44.50 10.77
CA SER A 200 -48.61 43.69 10.97
C SER A 200 -49.32 42.98 9.75
N ARG A 201 -50.43 42.24 9.99
CA ARG A 201 -50.98 41.01 9.30
C ARG A 201 -52.55 41.07 9.28
N PRO A 202 -53.44 40.08 8.89
CA PRO A 202 -53.33 38.74 8.23
C PRO A 202 -54.50 38.33 7.22
N ARG A 203 -54.62 37.01 6.86
CA ARG A 203 -55.81 36.22 6.37
C ARG A 203 -56.30 36.35 4.88
N ASN A 204 -57.01 35.39 4.22
CA ASN A 204 -57.24 33.91 4.36
C ASN A 204 -58.11 33.26 3.23
N GLY A 205 -57.90 31.97 2.88
CA GLY A 205 -58.90 30.99 2.31
C GLY A 205 -59.00 30.81 0.76
N GLY A 206 -59.44 29.67 0.18
CA GLY A 206 -59.64 28.29 0.71
C GLY A 206 -60.57 27.33 -0.10
N ARG A 207 -60.35 25.98 0.01
CA ARG A 207 -61.14 24.78 -0.47
C ARG A 207 -60.94 24.30 -1.94
N GLY A 208 -60.96 22.99 -2.29
CA GLY A 208 -60.77 21.73 -1.49
C GLY A 208 -61.43 20.41 -2.04
N ARG A 209 -60.90 19.23 -1.61
CA ARG A 209 -61.49 17.83 -1.62
C ARG A 209 -61.62 17.04 -2.97
N ARG A 210 -61.60 15.68 -3.04
CA ARG A 210 -61.00 14.56 -2.21
C ARG A 210 -61.14 13.16 -2.91
N ASN A 211 -60.17 12.24 -2.73
CA ASN A 211 -60.13 10.75 -2.75
C ASN A 211 -61.04 9.85 -3.65
N GLU A 212 -60.49 8.74 -4.16
CA GLU A 212 -60.90 7.34 -3.79
C GLU A 212 -59.87 6.23 -4.13
N ARG A 213 -60.17 4.94 -3.86
CA ARG A 213 -59.31 3.71 -3.91
C ARG A 213 -60.22 2.44 -3.93
N ALA A 214 -59.82 1.20 -4.25
CA ALA A 214 -58.64 0.56 -4.86
C ALA A 214 -58.97 -0.93 -5.21
N GLY A 215 -58.09 -1.68 -5.91
CA GLY A 215 -58.25 -3.13 -6.16
C GLY A 215 -57.13 -3.78 -7.01
N SER A 216 -57.02 -5.12 -6.95
CA SER A 216 -56.06 -6.02 -7.66
C SER A 216 -56.85 -7.27 -8.17
N PRO A 217 -56.33 -8.34 -8.85
CA PRO A 217 -54.94 -8.70 -9.19
C PRO A 217 -54.67 -9.41 -10.57
N ALA A 218 -53.38 -9.73 -10.81
CA ALA A 218 -52.77 -10.94 -11.44
C ALA A 218 -53.01 -11.46 -12.90
N ASP A 219 -51.86 -11.80 -13.53
CA ASP A 219 -51.53 -12.91 -14.47
C ASP A 219 -51.85 -12.94 -16.00
N SER A 220 -51.11 -13.82 -16.70
CA SER A 220 -50.82 -13.88 -18.18
C SER A 220 -51.70 -14.94 -18.93
N VAL A 221 -51.65 -15.25 -20.25
CA VAL A 221 -50.58 -15.45 -21.28
C VAL A 221 -51.21 -15.44 -22.74
N LEU A 222 -50.39 -15.51 -23.82
CA LEU A 222 -50.70 -15.81 -25.27
C LEU A 222 -51.21 -14.61 -26.13
N SER A 223 -50.72 -14.24 -27.34
CA SER A 223 -50.25 -14.88 -28.62
C SER A 223 -51.41 -15.30 -29.57
N VAL A 224 -51.36 -15.29 -30.93
CA VAL A 224 -50.31 -15.71 -31.91
C VAL A 224 -50.53 -15.08 -33.33
N THR A 225 -49.47 -14.96 -34.19
CA THR A 225 -49.47 -14.84 -35.69
C THR A 225 -50.06 -13.56 -36.35
N SER A 226 -49.69 -13.09 -37.56
CA SER A 226 -48.91 -13.59 -38.74
C SER A 226 -48.40 -12.36 -39.57
N TYR A 227 -47.81 -12.34 -40.80
CA TYR A 227 -47.71 -13.30 -41.94
C TYR A 227 -46.27 -13.40 -42.54
N MET A 228 -45.99 -13.04 -43.82
CA MET A 228 -44.84 -13.64 -44.56
C MET A 228 -44.19 -12.82 -45.73
N PRO A 229 -43.01 -13.27 -46.26
CA PRO A 229 -42.10 -12.52 -47.13
C PRO A 229 -41.92 -13.11 -48.56
N PRO A 230 -40.97 -12.58 -49.36
CA PRO A 230 -40.21 -13.37 -50.33
C PRO A 230 -38.67 -13.30 -50.19
N GLN A 231 -37.96 -14.13 -50.96
CA GLN A 231 -36.52 -14.14 -51.28
C GLN A 231 -36.40 -14.56 -52.80
N PRO A 232 -35.30 -15.13 -53.41
CA PRO A 232 -33.89 -15.44 -53.03
C PRO A 232 -32.91 -15.03 -54.19
N PRO A 233 -31.79 -15.73 -54.58
CA PRO A 233 -30.95 -16.78 -53.95
C PRO A 233 -29.39 -16.65 -54.07
N GLN A 234 -28.69 -17.26 -53.09
CA GLN A 234 -27.45 -18.11 -53.17
C GLN A 234 -26.21 -17.76 -54.03
N THR A 235 -25.01 -18.07 -53.49
CA THR A 235 -23.84 -18.72 -54.16
C THR A 235 -22.71 -19.00 -53.14
N SER A 236 -21.79 -19.95 -53.37
CA SER A 236 -20.69 -20.25 -52.41
C SER A 236 -19.50 -21.12 -52.91
N SER A 237 -18.37 -20.99 -52.20
CA SER A 237 -17.23 -21.94 -52.05
C SER A 237 -16.17 -22.09 -53.17
N ARG A 238 -14.98 -22.57 -52.74
CA ARG A 238 -13.73 -22.86 -53.50
C ARG A 238 -12.97 -21.63 -54.05
N GLY A 239 -11.65 -21.61 -54.15
CA GLY A 239 -10.62 -22.57 -53.71
C GLY A 239 -9.47 -22.72 -54.72
N GLY A 240 -8.20 -22.64 -54.27
CA GLY A 240 -7.05 -22.79 -55.18
C GLY A 240 -5.68 -22.72 -54.49
N SER A 241 -4.72 -23.48 -55.03
CA SER A 241 -3.30 -23.51 -54.67
C SER A 241 -2.49 -23.73 -55.95
N THR A 242 -1.29 -23.15 -56.08
CA THR A 242 -0.07 -23.84 -56.54
C THR A 242 1.17 -22.94 -56.61
N HIS A 243 2.35 -23.60 -56.47
CA HIS A 243 3.75 -23.20 -56.76
C HIS A 243 4.63 -22.88 -55.53
N GLY A 244 5.63 -23.69 -55.15
CA GLY A 244 5.86 -25.11 -55.45
C GLY A 244 7.34 -25.56 -55.52
N ARG A 245 7.62 -26.80 -55.08
CA ARG A 245 8.91 -27.56 -55.17
C ARG A 245 10.09 -26.96 -54.37
N THR A 246 11.06 -27.72 -53.83
CA THR A 246 11.44 -29.14 -54.04
C THR A 246 12.13 -29.75 -52.81
N ASN A 247 12.09 -31.10 -52.69
CA ASN A 247 12.98 -32.09 -52.01
C ASN A 247 13.97 -31.68 -50.88
N GLY A 248 14.24 -32.52 -49.87
CA GLY A 248 13.88 -33.95 -49.69
C GLY A 248 14.02 -34.42 -48.23
N THR A 249 13.42 -35.56 -47.83
CA THR A 249 14.05 -36.91 -47.76
C THR A 249 15.34 -36.99 -46.92
N GLY A 250 15.46 -37.78 -45.85
CA GLY A 250 14.49 -38.65 -45.14
C GLY A 250 15.15 -39.90 -44.51
N HIS A 251 14.63 -40.37 -43.35
CA HIS A 251 15.11 -41.54 -42.56
C HIS A 251 16.52 -41.37 -41.93
N THR A 252 17.00 -42.15 -40.95
CA THR A 252 16.65 -43.50 -40.44
C THR A 252 16.66 -43.63 -38.89
N HIS A 253 16.26 -44.80 -38.37
CA HIS A 253 16.32 -45.18 -36.95
C HIS A 253 17.74 -45.19 -36.35
N GLY A 254 17.79 -45.05 -35.01
CA GLY A 254 19.00 -45.06 -34.17
C GLY A 254 19.60 -46.45 -33.84
N GLY A 255 20.38 -46.52 -32.76
CA GLY A 255 20.90 -47.82 -32.27
C GLY A 255 22.23 -47.82 -31.50
N ASN A 256 22.13 -47.88 -30.17
CA ASN A 256 22.96 -48.73 -29.27
C ASN A 256 24.48 -48.48 -29.04
N ARG A 257 24.81 -48.42 -27.73
CA ARG A 257 25.91 -49.13 -27.01
C ARG A 257 27.36 -48.59 -26.93
N ARG A 258 27.85 -48.64 -25.66
CA ARG A 258 29.23 -48.84 -25.14
C ARG A 258 30.20 -47.65 -25.21
N SER A 259 31.24 -47.54 -24.35
CA SER A 259 31.53 -48.06 -22.98
C SER A 259 32.94 -47.57 -22.54
N ARG A 260 33.32 -47.77 -21.25
CA ARG A 260 34.68 -47.65 -20.66
C ARG A 260 35.23 -46.20 -20.52
N THR A 261 36.19 -45.81 -19.68
CA THR A 261 36.98 -46.26 -18.48
C THR A 261 37.91 -45.06 -18.11
N ALA A 262 38.59 -44.88 -16.97
CA ALA A 262 38.61 -45.41 -15.59
C ALA A 262 39.58 -44.49 -14.77
N ALA A 263 39.22 -44.05 -13.55
CA ALA A 263 39.76 -44.53 -12.25
C ALA A 263 40.97 -43.75 -11.65
N ASN A 264 41.21 -44.01 -10.36
CA ASN A 264 42.30 -43.57 -9.45
C ASN A 264 42.27 -42.13 -8.88
N SER A 265 42.73 -41.86 -7.64
CA SER A 265 42.78 -42.70 -6.40
C SER A 265 43.22 -41.90 -5.15
N HIS A 266 42.40 -41.93 -4.09
CA HIS A 266 42.70 -41.97 -2.63
C HIS A 266 43.98 -41.39 -1.96
N ARG A 267 43.74 -40.80 -0.76
CA ARG A 267 44.63 -40.55 0.41
C ARG A 267 45.70 -39.45 0.25
N GLY A 268 46.04 -38.65 1.27
CA GLY A 268 45.46 -38.48 2.62
C GLY A 268 46.52 -38.22 3.71
N GLY A 269 46.28 -37.33 4.68
CA GLY A 269 47.17 -37.14 5.84
C GLY A 269 46.95 -35.87 6.68
N SER A 270 46.85 -36.07 7.99
CA SER A 270 47.21 -35.15 9.09
C SER A 270 48.42 -35.81 9.82
N PRO A 271 49.09 -35.27 10.88
CA PRO A 271 48.62 -34.27 11.88
C PRO A 271 49.73 -33.33 12.46
N GLN A 272 49.45 -32.77 13.66
CA GLN A 272 50.36 -32.12 14.65
C GLN A 272 50.81 -30.66 14.40
N ASN A 273 51.15 -29.81 15.40
CA ASN A 273 50.70 -29.53 16.80
C ASN A 273 51.88 -28.97 17.65
N GLU A 274 51.91 -27.65 17.91
CA GLU A 274 52.80 -26.89 18.83
C GLU A 274 52.42 -25.38 18.70
N HIS A 275 52.67 -24.42 19.62
CA HIS A 275 52.87 -24.38 21.09
C HIS A 275 52.59 -22.93 21.61
N TYR A 276 52.44 -22.72 22.92
CA TYR A 276 52.30 -21.41 23.64
C TYR A 276 53.62 -20.57 23.64
N PRO A 277 53.72 -19.27 24.12
CA PRO A 277 52.87 -18.59 25.13
C PRO A 277 52.62 -17.05 25.04
N ASN A 278 51.71 -16.58 25.93
CA ASN A 278 51.59 -15.32 26.71
C ASN A 278 52.10 -13.94 26.23
N GLY A 279 51.29 -12.91 26.51
CA GLY A 279 51.70 -11.49 26.56
C GLY A 279 50.70 -10.59 27.32
N THR A 280 50.75 -10.57 28.65
CA THR A 280 49.92 -9.71 29.52
C THR A 280 50.44 -8.27 29.60
N TYR A 281 49.57 -7.25 29.70
CA TYR A 281 49.70 -6.14 30.69
C TYR A 281 48.46 -5.21 30.73
N ASP A 282 47.81 -5.17 31.90
CA ASP A 282 46.97 -4.07 32.43
C ASP A 282 47.82 -3.37 33.52
N PRO A 283 47.82 -2.03 33.69
CA PRO A 283 46.75 -1.31 34.42
C PRO A 283 46.41 0.11 33.91
N GLY A 284 45.19 0.62 34.19
CA GLY A 284 44.82 1.98 33.73
C GLY A 284 43.68 2.79 34.38
N LEU A 285 42.95 2.34 35.40
CA LEU A 285 41.91 3.17 36.06
C LEU A 285 42.53 4.28 36.94
N PRO A 286 42.05 5.54 36.79
CA PRO A 286 41.14 6.13 37.81
C PRO A 286 40.08 7.11 37.19
N ASN A 287 39.07 7.63 37.88
CA ASN A 287 38.27 7.28 39.08
C ASN A 287 37.09 8.31 39.14
N HIS A 288 36.07 8.09 39.97
CA HIS A 288 34.83 8.87 40.14
C HIS A 288 34.86 10.41 39.94
N GLY A 289 33.80 10.94 39.33
CA GLY A 289 33.51 12.38 39.24
C GLY A 289 32.02 12.71 39.09
N SER A 290 31.21 12.44 40.12
CA SER A 290 29.75 12.69 40.08
C SER A 290 29.39 14.17 40.20
N ARG A 291 28.47 14.66 39.34
CA ARG A 291 27.51 15.70 39.69
C ARG A 291 26.25 15.66 38.82
N ARG A 292 25.09 15.68 39.50
CA ARG A 292 23.86 16.25 38.95
C ARG A 292 23.93 17.76 39.13
N GLU A 293 23.51 18.52 38.12
CA GLU A 293 22.85 19.81 38.31
C GLU A 293 21.72 19.89 37.27
N ALA A 294 20.58 20.43 37.65
CA ALA A 294 19.35 20.38 36.85
C ALA A 294 18.80 21.80 36.66
N PHE A 295 18.39 22.11 35.43
CA PHE A 295 17.61 23.31 35.13
C PHE A 295 16.41 22.97 34.25
N HIS A 296 15.29 23.62 34.53
CA HIS A 296 14.03 23.43 33.82
C HIS A 296 14.09 24.02 32.41
N VAL A 297 13.50 23.32 31.45
CA VAL A 297 13.03 23.90 30.19
C VAL A 297 11.51 24.05 30.29
N PRO A 298 10.91 25.21 29.96
CA PRO A 298 9.47 25.41 30.00
C PRO A 298 8.76 24.77 28.78
N PRO A 299 7.46 24.44 28.87
CA PRO A 299 6.68 24.02 27.70
C PRO A 299 6.45 25.22 26.77
N SER A 300 6.96 25.14 25.54
CA SER A 300 6.72 26.13 24.49
C SER A 300 5.29 26.06 23.95
N ALA A 301 4.81 27.18 23.41
CA ALA A 301 3.40 27.37 23.05
C ALA A 301 3.00 26.69 21.73
N SER A 302 1.77 26.20 21.69
CA SER A 302 1.09 25.77 20.45
C SER A 302 0.72 26.98 19.58
N HIS A 303 1.00 26.89 18.27
CA HIS A 303 0.56 27.88 17.29
C HIS A 303 -0.63 27.33 16.46
N PRO A 304 -1.66 28.14 16.11
CA PRO A 304 -2.92 27.60 15.59
C PRO A 304 -3.12 27.74 14.07
N SER A 305 -3.26 26.61 13.36
CA SER A 305 -3.91 26.61 12.03
C SER A 305 -4.33 25.21 11.51
N LEU A 306 -5.17 24.48 12.26
CA LEU A 306 -6.08 23.42 11.74
C LEU A 306 -7.23 23.19 12.77
N PRO A 307 -8.40 22.64 12.38
CA PRO A 307 -9.52 22.43 13.30
C PRO A 307 -9.28 21.31 14.32
N LEU A 308 -9.58 21.56 15.60
CA LEU A 308 -9.45 20.56 16.67
C LEU A 308 -10.64 19.55 16.68
N PRO A 309 -10.39 18.26 16.91
CA PRO A 309 -11.45 17.28 17.16
C PRO A 309 -12.09 17.47 18.55
N TYR A 310 -13.36 17.07 18.66
CA TYR A 310 -14.23 17.37 19.80
C TYR A 310 -14.09 16.33 20.93
N HIS A 311 -13.16 16.53 21.86
CA HIS A 311 -13.03 15.67 23.05
C HIS A 311 -14.11 15.97 24.11
N ALA A 312 -15.04 15.04 24.29
CA ALA A 312 -15.99 15.03 25.41
C ALA A 312 -15.59 13.96 26.43
N ASN A 313 -14.75 14.31 27.41
CA ASN A 313 -14.42 13.42 28.53
C ASN A 313 -15.49 13.50 29.64
N GLY A 314 -16.06 12.35 30.01
CA GLY A 314 -17.00 12.23 31.12
C GLY A 314 -16.99 10.82 31.74
N ASN A 315 -16.28 10.67 32.87
CA ASN A 315 -16.30 9.43 33.66
C ASN A 315 -17.71 9.15 34.23
N PRO A 316 -18.08 7.87 34.38
CA PRO A 316 -18.77 7.49 35.62
C PRO A 316 -18.39 6.11 36.20
N HIS A 317 -18.17 6.11 37.51
CA HIS A 317 -18.31 4.97 38.43
C HIS A 317 -18.87 5.54 39.77
N PRO A 318 -19.51 4.74 40.63
CA PRO A 318 -20.80 4.04 40.42
C PRO A 318 -21.80 4.39 41.55
N PHE A 319 -23.07 3.96 41.49
CA PHE A 319 -23.91 3.64 42.69
C PHE A 319 -25.28 3.00 42.33
N GLU A 320 -25.89 2.29 43.28
CA GLU A 320 -27.20 1.58 43.16
C GLU A 320 -28.37 2.36 43.80
N LEU A 321 -29.65 2.02 43.49
CA LEU A 321 -30.61 1.35 44.41
C LEU A 321 -32.09 1.29 43.89
N HIS A 322 -32.67 0.08 43.89
CA HIS A 322 -34.06 -0.33 44.28
C HIS A 322 -35.37 0.20 43.59
N ILE A 323 -36.08 -0.71 42.89
CA ILE A 323 -37.36 -1.41 43.28
C ILE A 323 -38.51 -0.56 43.93
N PRO A 324 -39.82 -0.69 43.54
CA PRO A 324 -40.56 -1.97 43.32
C PRO A 324 -41.70 -2.10 42.25
N ASN A 325 -41.92 -3.36 41.84
CA ASN A 325 -43.15 -4.11 41.49
C ASN A 325 -44.47 -3.46 40.98
N GLY A 326 -45.06 -4.06 39.91
CA GLY A 326 -46.50 -4.00 39.57
C GLY A 326 -46.92 -4.91 38.39
N ALA A 327 -48.04 -5.63 38.50
CA ALA A 327 -48.65 -6.53 37.48
C ALA A 327 -50.17 -6.67 37.77
N PRO A 328 -51.03 -7.40 37.01
CA PRO A 328 -50.82 -8.23 35.80
C PRO A 328 -51.90 -8.11 34.68
N GLY A 329 -51.81 -8.93 33.61
CA GLY A 329 -52.98 -9.60 33.02
C GLY A 329 -53.22 -9.56 31.48
N GLY A 330 -53.54 -10.72 30.87
CA GLY A 330 -54.30 -10.82 29.61
C GLY A 330 -53.76 -11.75 28.49
N VAL A 331 -54.31 -12.96 28.34
CA VAL A 331 -54.16 -13.87 27.16
C VAL A 331 -55.46 -14.70 26.99
N PRO A 332 -55.90 -15.05 25.76
CA PRO A 332 -55.96 -16.47 25.33
C PRO A 332 -55.84 -16.68 23.78
N ALA A 333 -55.87 -17.89 23.16
CA ALA A 333 -55.38 -19.25 23.49
C ALA A 333 -55.64 -20.20 22.27
N GLY A 334 -55.01 -21.39 22.22
CA GLY A 334 -55.31 -22.48 21.25
C GLY A 334 -54.52 -23.79 21.49
N PRO A 335 -55.16 -24.99 21.65
CA PRO A 335 -54.52 -26.30 21.97
C PRO A 335 -54.03 -27.08 20.72
N GLY A 336 -53.39 -28.27 20.77
CA GLY A 336 -53.04 -29.23 21.85
C GLY A 336 -52.55 -30.58 21.22
N GLU A 337 -52.40 -31.75 21.89
CA GLU A 337 -52.61 -32.16 23.29
C GLU A 337 -51.60 -33.25 23.80
N TRP A 338 -52.03 -34.51 24.06
CA TRP A 338 -51.55 -35.37 25.18
C TRP A 338 -51.74 -36.89 24.93
N PRO A 339 -51.27 -37.89 25.76
CA PRO A 339 -51.09 -37.88 27.24
C PRO A 339 -49.88 -38.65 27.87
N MET A 340 -49.96 -38.88 29.19
CA MET A 340 -48.90 -39.19 30.21
C MET A 340 -49.21 -40.56 30.93
N PRO A 341 -48.68 -40.99 32.13
CA PRO A 341 -47.81 -40.32 33.14
C PRO A 341 -46.82 -41.18 34.03
N ARG A 342 -46.13 -40.48 34.96
CA ARG A 342 -45.56 -40.93 36.29
C ARG A 342 -44.26 -41.78 36.35
N GLN A 343 -43.38 -41.67 37.37
CA GLN A 343 -43.12 -40.67 38.45
C GLN A 343 -41.77 -40.97 39.18
N LEU A 344 -41.22 -39.99 39.94
CA LEU A 344 -40.07 -40.09 40.90
C LEU A 344 -38.69 -40.30 40.24
N GLU A 345 -37.57 -39.73 40.69
CA GLU A 345 -37.23 -38.86 41.85
C GLU A 345 -36.10 -37.86 41.47
N GLY A 346 -35.82 -36.82 42.27
CA GLY A 346 -34.70 -35.86 42.10
C GLY A 346 -33.93 -35.68 43.43
N PRO A 347 -33.23 -34.56 43.73
CA PRO A 347 -32.77 -33.39 42.94
C PRO A 347 -31.22 -33.42 42.77
N GLY A 348 -30.48 -32.42 42.25
CA GLY A 348 -30.78 -31.08 41.71
C GLY A 348 -29.97 -29.97 42.42
N VAL A 349 -29.13 -29.22 41.69
CA VAL A 349 -28.32 -28.10 42.21
C VAL A 349 -28.25 -26.96 41.20
N PRO A 350 -28.62 -25.73 41.59
CA PRO A 350 -28.09 -24.53 40.95
C PRO A 350 -27.60 -23.44 41.93
N VAL A 351 -26.64 -22.68 41.42
CA VAL A 351 -26.17 -21.34 41.85
C VAL A 351 -27.35 -20.39 42.18
N ALA A 352 -27.32 -19.48 43.15
CA ALA A 352 -26.50 -19.28 44.36
C ALA A 352 -27.11 -18.10 45.17
N ARG A 353 -26.59 -17.79 46.37
CA ARG A 353 -26.59 -16.40 46.90
C ARG A 353 -25.50 -16.17 47.95
N ASN A 354 -24.72 -15.12 47.74
CA ASN A 354 -23.79 -14.50 48.70
C ASN A 354 -24.60 -13.69 49.76
N PRO A 355 -24.05 -13.35 50.97
CA PRO A 355 -23.10 -12.22 51.03
C PRO A 355 -22.06 -12.17 52.19
N ALA A 356 -21.13 -11.21 52.01
CA ALA A 356 -20.51 -10.34 53.03
C ALA A 356 -19.34 -10.82 53.92
N THR A 357 -18.24 -10.07 53.74
CA THR A 357 -17.29 -9.53 54.75
C THR A 357 -16.34 -10.43 55.55
N TYR A 358 -15.08 -9.97 55.58
CA TYR A 358 -14.02 -10.15 56.59
C TYR A 358 -14.58 -10.10 58.05
N SER A 359 -13.94 -10.69 59.08
CA SER A 359 -12.50 -10.99 59.25
C SER A 359 -12.20 -12.13 60.25
N ASP A 360 -10.92 -12.53 60.27
CA ASP A 360 -10.10 -12.87 61.47
C ASP A 360 -9.78 -14.35 61.80
N ALA A 361 -8.60 -14.49 62.42
CA ALA A 361 -7.92 -15.58 63.15
C ALA A 361 -8.38 -17.05 63.12
N GLY A 362 -7.38 -17.94 63.02
CA GLY A 362 -7.24 -19.04 63.99
C GLY A 362 -6.93 -20.45 63.46
N MET A 363 -5.71 -20.93 63.70
CA MET A 363 -5.42 -22.39 63.75
C MET A 363 -5.89 -22.96 65.10
N PRO A 364 -6.24 -24.26 65.16
CA PRO A 364 -5.34 -25.27 65.76
C PRO A 364 -5.31 -26.60 64.95
N MET A 365 -4.43 -27.58 65.14
CA MET A 365 -3.09 -27.78 65.71
C MET A 365 -2.81 -29.31 65.72
N ASN A 366 -1.66 -29.72 65.18
CA ASN A 366 -0.72 -30.68 65.79
C ASN A 366 -0.84 -32.24 65.60
N VAL A 367 0.34 -32.88 65.69
CA VAL A 367 0.71 -34.32 65.82
C VAL A 367 0.48 -35.25 64.60
N GLY A 368 1.42 -36.10 64.16
CA GLY A 368 2.85 -36.28 64.54
C GLY A 368 3.41 -37.71 64.30
N SER A 369 4.73 -37.89 64.46
CA SER A 369 5.55 -39.13 64.40
C SER A 369 5.73 -39.85 63.03
N GLY A 370 6.90 -40.44 62.69
CA GLY A 370 8.24 -40.34 63.31
C GLY A 370 9.27 -41.39 62.86
N ALA A 371 10.56 -41.14 63.21
CA ALA A 371 11.66 -42.09 63.51
C ALA A 371 12.36 -42.94 62.42
N GLU A 372 13.65 -43.33 62.51
CA GLU A 372 14.94 -42.89 63.18
C GLU A 372 15.96 -44.07 63.00
N ASP A 373 17.30 -43.97 62.85
CA ASP A 373 18.25 -42.91 62.41
C ASP A 373 19.26 -43.58 61.40
N GLU A 374 20.61 -43.55 61.31
CA GLU A 374 21.84 -43.01 61.97
C GLU A 374 22.92 -42.79 60.85
N GLY A 375 24.02 -42.02 60.96
CA GLY A 375 24.44 -41.06 61.99
C GLY A 375 25.93 -40.63 61.90
N THR A 376 26.25 -39.43 62.42
CA THR A 376 27.59 -38.93 62.90
C THR A 376 28.71 -38.55 61.89
N VAL A 377 29.63 -37.60 62.16
CA VAL A 377 29.73 -36.43 63.09
C VAL A 377 30.85 -35.50 62.58
N GLU A 378 30.66 -34.18 62.58
CA GLU A 378 31.56 -33.17 63.19
C GLU A 378 30.88 -31.78 63.21
N GLN A 379 31.40 -30.86 64.02
CA GLN A 379 30.72 -29.65 64.45
C GLN A 379 31.60 -28.41 64.19
N ASP A 380 30.96 -27.27 63.88
CA ASP A 380 31.21 -25.93 64.44
C ASP A 380 30.84 -24.82 63.42
N GLY A 381 30.34 -23.67 63.89
CA GLY A 381 30.19 -22.46 63.07
C GLY A 381 28.81 -21.81 63.04
N GLU A 382 28.64 -20.82 63.91
CA GLU A 382 27.69 -19.68 63.92
C GLU A 382 26.56 -19.60 62.87
N ALA A 383 25.34 -19.43 63.37
CA ALA A 383 24.20 -18.98 62.56
C ALA A 383 24.20 -17.45 62.42
N ASP A 384 24.04 -16.96 61.19
CA ASP A 384 23.54 -15.60 60.94
C ASP A 384 22.26 -15.68 60.10
N GLY A 385 21.28 -14.85 60.42
CA GLY A 385 19.89 -15.07 60.03
C GLY A 385 19.50 -14.36 58.74
N ASP A 386 19.51 -15.07 57.61
CA ASP A 386 19.07 -14.51 56.32
C ASP A 386 17.55 -14.30 56.27
N ASN A 387 17.08 -13.22 56.89
CA ASN A 387 15.68 -12.76 56.91
C ASN A 387 15.27 -12.11 55.56
N ARG A 388 15.82 -12.64 54.47
CA ARG A 388 15.70 -12.15 53.10
C ARG A 388 14.49 -12.78 52.44
N ARG A 389 13.79 -11.98 51.64
CA ARG A 389 12.52 -12.35 51.02
C ARG A 389 12.75 -12.78 49.59
N TYR A 390 12.32 -13.99 49.29
CA TYR A 390 12.45 -14.69 48.03
C TYR A 390 11.04 -14.88 47.40
N CYS A 391 11.00 -15.38 46.16
CA CYS A 391 9.79 -15.64 45.37
C CYS A 391 8.92 -14.39 45.09
N VAL A 392 7.85 -14.54 44.32
CA VAL A 392 6.84 -13.49 44.05
C VAL A 392 5.92 -13.20 45.25
N CYS A 393 5.89 -14.09 46.25
CA CYS A 393 5.05 -13.97 47.44
C CYS A 393 5.72 -13.23 48.62
N ASP A 394 6.93 -12.68 48.44
CA ASP A 394 7.73 -12.03 49.49
C ASP A 394 7.94 -12.92 50.74
N GLY A 395 7.99 -14.24 50.55
CA GLY A 395 8.20 -15.24 51.60
C GLY A 395 9.69 -15.44 51.95
N TYR A 396 9.97 -16.10 53.07
CA TYR A 396 11.29 -16.70 53.33
C TYR A 396 11.45 -17.98 52.50
N SER A 397 12.63 -18.61 52.50
CA SER A 397 12.86 -19.89 51.81
C SER A 397 12.24 -21.07 52.57
N TYR A 398 11.25 -21.75 51.98
CA TYR A 398 10.66 -22.96 52.54
C TYR A 398 10.07 -23.90 51.46
N GLY A 399 10.06 -25.21 51.71
CA GLY A 399 9.55 -26.19 50.75
C GLY A 399 10.35 -26.22 49.44
N ASP A 400 9.77 -26.78 48.38
CA ASP A 400 10.45 -26.94 47.10
C ASP A 400 10.56 -25.61 46.34
N MET A 401 11.80 -25.20 46.09
CA MET A 401 12.15 -23.95 45.40
C MET A 401 13.11 -24.19 44.23
N ILE A 402 13.01 -23.34 43.22
CA ILE A 402 13.91 -23.29 42.07
C ILE A 402 14.61 -21.94 41.98
N ALA A 403 15.91 -21.96 41.67
CA ALA A 403 16.70 -20.75 41.42
C ALA A 403 16.46 -20.25 39.99
N CYS A 404 16.42 -18.93 39.80
CA CYS A 404 16.44 -18.31 38.48
C CYS A 404 17.88 -18.26 37.96
N ASP A 405 18.17 -18.86 36.79
CA ASP A 405 19.48 -18.92 36.13
C ASP A 405 20.02 -17.56 35.62
N ASP A 406 19.47 -16.44 36.08
CA ASP A 406 19.90 -15.08 35.77
C ASP A 406 20.66 -14.52 36.98
N SER A 407 21.96 -14.28 36.82
CA SER A 407 22.83 -13.79 37.89
C SER A 407 22.48 -12.40 38.40
N ASN A 408 21.60 -11.66 37.71
CA ASN A 408 21.07 -10.37 38.12
C ASN A 408 19.60 -10.45 38.59
N CYS A 409 19.09 -11.64 38.89
CA CYS A 409 17.74 -11.83 39.41
C CYS A 409 17.62 -11.31 40.85
N GLU A 410 17.04 -10.12 41.01
CA GLU A 410 16.74 -9.44 42.29
C GLU A 410 16.14 -10.32 43.40
N ARG A 411 15.40 -11.38 43.03
CA ARG A 411 14.67 -12.28 43.94
C ARG A 411 15.23 -13.69 44.03
N GLU A 412 16.23 -14.05 43.22
CA GLU A 412 17.01 -15.31 43.17
C GLU A 412 16.23 -16.65 43.14
N TRP A 413 15.40 -16.95 44.13
CA TRP A 413 14.73 -18.24 44.35
C TRP A 413 13.20 -18.11 44.35
N PHE A 414 12.49 -19.13 43.87
CA PHE A 414 11.03 -19.14 43.71
C PHE A 414 10.41 -20.47 44.17
N HIS A 415 9.37 -20.42 45.01
CA HIS A 415 8.57 -21.58 45.40
C HIS A 415 7.84 -22.15 44.17
N LEU A 416 7.99 -23.46 43.89
CA LEU A 416 7.38 -24.10 42.71
C LEU A 416 5.86 -23.85 42.64
N THR A 417 5.16 -24.00 43.76
CA THR A 417 3.71 -23.78 43.86
C THR A 417 3.28 -22.33 43.59
N CYS A 418 4.13 -21.33 43.90
CA CYS A 418 3.83 -19.93 43.61
C CYS A 418 4.04 -19.54 42.13
N ILE A 419 4.70 -20.40 41.35
CA ILE A 419 4.94 -20.23 39.91
C ILE A 419 4.19 -21.28 39.07
N GLY A 420 3.23 -22.00 39.67
CA GLY A 420 2.38 -22.97 38.98
C GLY A 420 3.07 -24.29 38.59
N LEU A 421 4.18 -24.64 39.24
CA LEU A 421 4.92 -25.89 39.01
C LEU A 421 4.72 -26.88 40.17
N GLU A 422 4.63 -28.16 39.84
CA GLU A 422 4.61 -29.27 40.82
C GLU A 422 5.98 -29.99 40.92
N VAL A 423 6.82 -29.86 39.89
CA VAL A 423 8.14 -30.50 39.74
C VAL A 423 9.08 -29.50 39.07
N PRO A 424 10.35 -29.36 39.48
CA PRO A 424 11.30 -28.49 38.80
C PRO A 424 11.62 -29.03 37.39
N PRO A 425 11.55 -28.21 36.31
CA PRO A 425 11.83 -28.66 34.96
C PRO A 425 13.32 -28.95 34.73
N GLU A 426 13.62 -29.91 33.85
CA GLU A 426 15.00 -30.20 33.45
C GLU A 426 15.58 -29.08 32.57
N GLY A 427 16.80 -28.63 32.90
CA GLY A 427 17.51 -27.57 32.18
C GLY A 427 17.55 -26.24 32.93
N LYS A 428 17.73 -25.13 32.19
CA LYS A 428 17.81 -23.79 32.79
C LYS A 428 16.43 -23.16 32.94
N TRP A 429 16.15 -22.59 34.11
CA TRP A 429 14.86 -21.97 34.42
C TRP A 429 14.99 -20.49 34.78
N TYR A 430 13.98 -19.70 34.41
CA TYR A 430 13.96 -18.25 34.58
C TYR A 430 12.57 -17.76 34.98
N CYS A 431 12.48 -17.01 36.09
CA CYS A 431 11.23 -16.45 36.57
C CYS A 431 10.65 -15.40 35.60
N ASP A 432 9.34 -15.16 35.65
CA ASP A 432 8.63 -14.26 34.73
C ASP A 432 9.27 -12.88 34.60
N ASN A 433 9.74 -12.30 35.71
CA ASN A 433 10.41 -11.00 35.70
C ASN A 433 11.78 -11.02 34.99
N CYS A 434 12.49 -12.15 34.95
CA CYS A 434 13.76 -12.27 34.19
C CYS A 434 13.50 -12.79 32.76
N SER A 435 12.46 -13.58 32.55
CA SER A 435 11.99 -13.99 31.23
C SER A 435 11.43 -12.81 30.42
N ASN A 436 10.70 -11.89 31.06
CA ASN A 436 10.19 -10.66 30.43
C ASN A 436 11.23 -9.51 30.38
N LYS A 437 12.29 -9.55 31.20
CA LYS A 437 13.45 -8.65 31.08
C LYS A 437 14.44 -9.09 29.99
N LYS A 438 14.37 -10.34 29.52
CA LYS A 438 15.08 -10.74 28.31
C LYS A 438 14.37 -10.14 27.09
N PRO A 439 15.09 -9.53 26.15
CA PRO A 439 14.49 -9.20 24.87
C PRO A 439 14.00 -10.48 24.18
N VAL A 440 12.93 -10.35 23.39
CA VAL A 440 12.49 -11.36 22.42
C VAL A 440 13.71 -11.94 21.70
N LYS A 441 13.76 -13.27 21.52
CA LYS A 441 14.87 -13.96 20.84
C LYS A 441 15.12 -13.34 19.47
N ARG A 442 16.11 -12.44 19.39
CA ARG A 442 16.74 -12.06 18.12
C ARG A 442 17.34 -13.32 17.48
N PRO A 443 17.42 -13.38 16.13
CA PRO A 443 18.17 -14.43 15.47
C PRO A 443 19.62 -14.47 16.00
N GLY A 444 20.21 -15.67 15.98
CA GLY A 444 21.37 -15.98 16.81
C GLY A 444 22.58 -15.08 16.56
N ARG A 445 23.05 -14.39 17.61
CA ARG A 445 24.38 -13.74 17.59
C ARG A 445 25.48 -14.80 17.68
N GLY A 446 25.83 -15.35 16.51
CA GLY A 446 26.90 -16.32 16.31
C GLY A 446 27.45 -16.30 14.88
N GLY A 447 27.40 -15.15 14.18
CA GLY A 447 27.90 -15.03 12.80
C GLY A 447 27.34 -13.90 11.92
N LEU A 448 26.44 -13.04 12.41
CA LEU A 448 25.70 -12.06 11.59
C LEU A 448 25.71 -10.63 12.19
N ALA A 449 26.90 -10.04 12.36
CA ALA A 449 27.06 -8.90 13.26
C ALA A 449 26.91 -7.48 12.66
N SER A 450 27.08 -7.30 11.34
CA SER A 450 27.34 -5.96 10.74
C SER A 450 26.50 -5.59 9.51
N ALA A 451 25.60 -6.44 9.02
CA ALA A 451 25.10 -6.37 7.64
C ALA A 451 23.71 -5.71 7.43
N ILE A 452 23.10 -5.06 8.45
CA ILE A 452 21.81 -4.33 8.32
C ILE A 452 21.80 -3.09 9.25
N LEU A 453 21.38 -1.93 8.72
CA LEU A 453 21.22 -0.64 9.41
C LEU A 453 19.86 -0.49 10.12
N LYS A 454 19.66 0.60 10.87
CA LYS A 454 18.41 0.82 11.67
C LYS A 454 17.14 1.05 10.85
N ASP A 455 17.27 1.29 9.55
CA ASP A 455 16.18 1.45 8.58
C ASP A 455 15.87 0.16 7.79
N GLY A 456 16.64 -0.92 8.02
CA GLY A 456 16.49 -2.20 7.33
C GLY A 456 17.32 -2.36 6.05
N ARG A 457 18.07 -1.34 5.61
CA ARG A 457 18.98 -1.44 4.45
C ARG A 457 20.31 -2.09 4.87
N PRO A 458 21.02 -2.82 3.98
CA PRO A 458 22.24 -3.53 4.37
C PRO A 458 23.46 -2.60 4.54
N HIS A 459 23.43 -1.44 3.89
CA HIS A 459 24.47 -0.40 3.89
C HIS A 459 23.81 0.93 3.47
N ALA A 460 24.33 2.08 3.89
CA ALA A 460 23.59 3.34 3.71
C ALA A 460 23.49 3.75 2.25
N ASN A 461 24.54 3.48 1.47
CA ASN A 461 24.54 3.82 0.05
C ASN A 461 23.94 2.73 -0.86
N MET A 462 23.23 1.76 -0.27
CA MET A 462 22.37 0.82 -0.99
C MET A 462 20.94 1.35 -1.10
N MET A 463 20.28 1.05 -2.22
CA MET A 463 18.87 1.40 -2.46
C MET A 463 17.97 0.71 -1.41
N PRO A 464 16.85 1.32 -1.00
CA PRO A 464 15.84 0.62 -0.21
C PRO A 464 15.27 -0.55 -1.00
N MET A 465 14.95 -1.64 -0.31
CA MET A 465 14.07 -2.67 -0.83
C MET A 465 12.68 -2.05 -1.04
N PRO A 466 11.98 -2.29 -2.17
CA PRO A 466 10.68 -1.67 -2.46
C PRO A 466 9.50 -2.35 -1.73
N ILE A 467 9.73 -2.65 -0.45
CA ILE A 467 8.83 -3.39 0.42
C ILE A 467 7.54 -2.59 0.70
N PHE A 468 6.40 -3.21 0.45
CA PHE A 468 5.10 -2.67 0.87
C PHE A 468 4.86 -2.81 2.39
N PRO A 469 4.12 -1.88 3.02
CA PRO A 469 4.17 -1.66 4.46
C PRO A 469 3.46 -2.76 5.25
N THR A 470 4.17 -3.45 6.15
CA THR A 470 3.60 -4.49 7.03
C THR A 470 2.48 -3.93 7.91
N VAL A 471 1.33 -4.62 8.00
CA VAL A 471 0.28 -4.27 8.99
C VAL A 471 0.68 -4.76 10.37
N GLU A 472 0.33 -4.01 11.41
CA GLU A 472 0.59 -4.43 12.79
C GLU A 472 -0.27 -5.66 13.12
N ALA A 473 0.33 -6.64 13.80
CA ALA A 473 -0.39 -7.85 14.19
C ALA A 473 -1.46 -7.51 15.24
N PRO A 474 -2.72 -7.93 15.05
CA PRO A 474 -3.75 -7.72 16.07
C PRO A 474 -3.39 -8.51 17.33
N TYR A 475 -3.64 -7.95 18.50
CA TYR A 475 -3.44 -8.67 19.76
C TYR A 475 -4.40 -9.88 19.79
N LEU A 476 -3.87 -11.09 19.62
CA LEU A 476 -4.64 -12.32 19.35
C LEU A 476 -5.42 -12.83 20.58
N ALA A 477 -6.46 -12.09 20.96
CA ALA A 477 -7.60 -12.69 21.65
C ALA A 477 -8.31 -13.63 20.66
N SER A 478 -8.19 -14.94 20.86
CA SER A 478 -8.77 -15.94 19.98
C SER A 478 -10.30 -15.85 19.97
N ILE A 479 -10.86 -15.25 18.91
CA ILE A 479 -12.31 -15.20 18.69
C ILE A 479 -12.77 -16.61 18.30
N ALA A 480 -13.22 -17.36 19.30
CA ALA A 480 -13.71 -18.72 19.14
C ALA A 480 -15.08 -18.75 18.46
N THR A 481 -15.10 -18.58 17.14
CA THR A 481 -16.18 -19.10 16.29
C THR A 481 -16.12 -20.64 16.26
N ALA A 482 -17.20 -21.29 15.82
CA ALA A 482 -17.46 -22.70 16.17
C ALA A 482 -16.57 -23.76 15.47
N ASN A 483 -15.60 -23.36 14.65
CA ASN A 483 -14.55 -24.22 14.10
C ASN A 483 -13.20 -23.72 14.58
N ALA A 484 -12.34 -24.61 15.09
CA ALA A 484 -11.05 -24.22 15.68
C ALA A 484 -10.14 -23.51 14.67
N THR A 485 -9.96 -22.20 14.85
CA THR A 485 -9.06 -21.37 14.05
C THR A 485 -7.61 -21.68 14.38
N VAL A 486 -6.85 -22.08 13.36
CA VAL A 486 -5.39 -22.23 13.46
C VAL A 486 -4.77 -20.83 13.51
N ALA A 487 -3.68 -20.67 14.27
CA ALA A 487 -3.03 -19.36 14.44
C ALA A 487 -2.45 -18.85 13.10
N TYR A 488 -2.65 -17.56 12.80
CA TYR A 488 -2.32 -16.96 11.50
C TYR A 488 -0.84 -17.05 11.13
N ASP A 489 0.05 -17.09 12.12
CA ASP A 489 1.51 -17.24 12.00
C ASP A 489 1.97 -18.68 11.68
N THR A 490 1.04 -19.65 11.63
CA THR A 490 1.35 -21.06 11.31
C THR A 490 1.94 -21.20 9.91
N VAL A 491 3.21 -21.61 9.87
CA VAL A 491 3.95 -21.90 8.63
C VAL A 491 3.51 -23.25 8.06
N TYR A 492 3.01 -23.24 6.84
CA TYR A 492 2.81 -24.41 6.00
C TYR A 492 3.89 -24.48 4.90
N TYR A 493 4.07 -25.66 4.32
CA TYR A 493 5.06 -25.91 3.28
C TYR A 493 4.42 -26.58 2.05
N PHE A 494 4.95 -26.27 0.88
CA PHE A 494 4.51 -26.79 -0.41
C PHE A 494 5.72 -27.21 -1.26
N ASP A 495 5.64 -28.37 -1.92
CA ASP A 495 6.66 -28.88 -2.83
C ASP A 495 6.62 -28.17 -4.18
N GLN A 496 7.38 -27.08 -4.29
CA GLN A 496 7.49 -26.24 -5.49
C GLN A 496 8.62 -26.73 -6.41
N LEU A 497 8.45 -26.61 -7.74
CA LEU A 497 9.49 -27.02 -8.69
C LEU A 497 10.73 -26.09 -8.63
N ILE A 498 11.93 -26.69 -8.59
CA ILE A 498 13.19 -25.93 -8.63
C ILE A 498 13.32 -25.12 -9.93
N ASP A 499 13.02 -25.75 -11.07
CA ASP A 499 12.96 -25.12 -12.40
C ASP A 499 11.71 -25.61 -13.14
N HIS A 500 10.81 -24.68 -13.50
CA HIS A 500 9.60 -24.99 -14.26
C HIS A 500 9.87 -25.45 -15.70
N ASN A 501 11.06 -25.16 -16.24
CA ASN A 501 11.51 -25.68 -17.54
C ASN A 501 12.13 -27.08 -17.43
N ASN A 502 12.50 -27.53 -16.22
CA ASN A 502 13.17 -28.79 -15.98
C ASN A 502 12.76 -29.44 -14.65
N ALA A 503 11.51 -29.92 -14.58
CA ALA A 503 10.96 -30.62 -13.43
C ALA A 503 11.76 -31.90 -13.01
N SER A 504 12.74 -32.36 -13.80
CA SER A 504 13.61 -33.48 -13.40
C SER A 504 14.62 -33.11 -12.31
N LEU A 505 14.82 -31.82 -12.02
CA LEU A 505 15.63 -31.35 -10.89
C LEU A 505 14.94 -31.57 -9.52
N GLY A 506 13.63 -31.82 -9.51
CA GLY A 506 12.85 -32.05 -8.29
C GLY A 506 12.24 -30.79 -7.69
N THR A 507 11.90 -30.87 -6.40
CA THR A 507 11.18 -29.84 -5.65
C THR A 507 11.99 -29.26 -4.49
N PHE A 508 11.60 -28.06 -4.07
CA PHE A 508 12.02 -27.43 -2.81
C PHE A 508 10.78 -27.08 -1.97
N GLN A 509 10.99 -26.85 -0.68
CA GLN A 509 9.90 -26.51 0.25
C GLN A 509 9.68 -25.00 0.26
N GLN A 510 8.59 -24.54 -0.37
CA GLN A 510 8.14 -23.15 -0.38
C GLN A 510 7.19 -22.92 0.81
N ARG A 511 7.43 -21.86 1.61
CA ARG A 511 6.60 -21.49 2.76
C ARG A 511 5.33 -20.77 2.32
N TYR A 512 4.23 -21.05 3.01
CA TYR A 512 3.01 -20.25 2.94
C TYR A 512 2.26 -20.19 4.27
N TRP A 513 1.43 -19.17 4.42
CA TRP A 513 0.48 -18.99 5.51
C TRP A 513 -0.94 -18.95 4.93
N HIS A 514 -1.95 -19.32 5.71
CA HIS A 514 -3.32 -19.43 5.21
C HIS A 514 -4.36 -19.23 6.32
N THR A 515 -5.47 -18.56 6.00
CA THR A 515 -6.70 -18.60 6.79
C THR A 515 -7.92 -18.92 5.94
N SER A 516 -8.83 -19.67 6.53
CA SER A 516 -10.18 -19.96 6.04
C SER A 516 -11.27 -19.40 6.97
N GLU A 517 -10.95 -18.39 7.78
CA GLU A 517 -11.86 -17.77 8.79
C GLU A 517 -13.22 -17.37 8.20
N TYR A 518 -13.20 -16.79 7.00
CA TYR A 518 -14.39 -16.32 6.28
C TYR A 518 -14.83 -17.26 5.14
N TYR A 519 -14.20 -18.42 4.99
CA TYR A 519 -14.39 -19.26 3.80
C TYR A 519 -15.71 -20.05 3.84
N GLU A 520 -16.55 -19.86 2.82
CA GLU A 520 -17.70 -20.71 2.54
C GLU A 520 -17.56 -21.41 1.17
N SER A 521 -18.27 -22.52 0.99
CA SER A 521 -18.14 -23.40 -0.18
C SER A 521 -18.47 -22.70 -1.50
N GLY A 522 -17.43 -22.32 -2.25
CA GLY A 522 -17.54 -21.63 -3.54
C GLY A 522 -17.04 -20.18 -3.53
N GLY A 523 -16.64 -19.65 -2.37
CA GLY A 523 -15.95 -18.37 -2.26
C GLY A 523 -14.54 -18.40 -2.88
N PRO A 524 -13.90 -17.23 -3.05
CA PRO A 524 -12.62 -17.12 -3.72
C PRO A 524 -11.43 -17.58 -2.86
N ILE A 525 -10.35 -17.97 -3.53
CA ILE A 525 -9.03 -18.13 -2.91
C ILE A 525 -8.18 -16.92 -3.29
N ILE A 526 -7.79 -16.11 -2.31
CA ILE A 526 -6.97 -14.91 -2.50
C ILE A 526 -5.52 -15.30 -2.22
N LEU A 527 -4.72 -15.43 -3.27
CA LEU A 527 -3.29 -15.66 -3.20
C LEU A 527 -2.58 -14.32 -3.17
N LEU A 528 -2.04 -13.92 -2.03
CA LEU A 528 -1.10 -12.81 -1.88
C LEU A 528 0.34 -13.34 -1.95
N THR A 529 1.24 -12.56 -2.54
CA THR A 529 2.68 -12.72 -2.29
C THR A 529 3.29 -11.42 -1.74
N PRO A 530 4.11 -11.48 -0.66
CA PRO A 530 4.89 -10.34 -0.19
C PRO A 530 6.02 -9.90 -1.13
N GLY A 531 6.28 -10.65 -2.21
CA GLY A 531 7.35 -10.37 -3.14
C GLY A 531 8.73 -10.58 -2.50
N GLU A 532 9.56 -9.55 -2.62
CA GLU A 532 10.99 -9.50 -2.37
C GLU A 532 11.41 -9.50 -0.90
N ASN A 533 10.68 -10.18 -0.01
CA ASN A 533 10.98 -10.22 1.41
C ASN A 533 10.63 -11.56 2.09
N ASN A 534 11.18 -11.77 3.29
CA ASN A 534 10.73 -12.82 4.20
C ASN A 534 9.24 -12.61 4.52
N ALA A 535 8.38 -13.57 4.16
CA ALA A 535 6.94 -13.47 4.31
C ALA A 535 6.42 -13.69 5.74
N GLU A 536 7.29 -14.06 6.68
CA GLU A 536 6.99 -14.43 8.07
C GLU A 536 6.39 -13.28 8.90
N THR A 537 6.62 -12.02 8.52
CA THR A 537 5.99 -10.84 9.15
C THR A 537 4.65 -10.43 8.50
N TYR A 538 4.22 -11.13 7.44
CA TYR A 538 3.05 -10.74 6.63
C TYR A 538 1.76 -11.47 7.00
N TYR A 539 1.77 -12.44 7.93
CA TYR A 539 0.54 -13.10 8.40
C TYR A 539 -0.62 -12.16 8.81
N PRO A 540 -0.42 -10.90 9.28
CA PRO A 540 -1.54 -9.99 9.54
C PRO A 540 -2.40 -9.67 8.29
N PHE A 541 -1.85 -9.79 7.07
CA PHE A 541 -2.59 -9.67 5.80
C PHE A 541 -3.58 -10.82 5.54
N LEU A 542 -3.58 -11.88 6.35
CA LEU A 542 -4.66 -12.86 6.36
C LEU A 542 -5.97 -12.29 6.93
N THR A 543 -5.88 -11.24 7.76
CA THR A 543 -7.01 -10.71 8.54
C THR A 543 -7.59 -9.42 7.95
N ASN A 544 -8.81 -9.07 8.35
CA ASN A 544 -9.60 -7.96 7.79
C ASN A 544 -9.09 -6.54 8.15
N ILE A 545 -7.95 -6.40 8.82
CA ILE A 545 -7.19 -5.14 8.91
C ILE A 545 -6.47 -4.78 7.59
N SER A 546 -6.44 -5.74 6.65
CA SER A 546 -5.94 -5.58 5.28
C SER A 546 -7.07 -5.64 4.26
N ILE A 547 -6.85 -5.05 3.08
CA ILE A 547 -7.83 -5.11 1.98
C ILE A 547 -8.13 -6.56 1.52
N PHE A 548 -7.17 -7.48 1.65
CA PHE A 548 -7.36 -8.89 1.27
C PHE A 548 -8.26 -9.65 2.24
N GLY A 549 -8.11 -9.41 3.55
CA GLY A 549 -9.05 -9.92 4.55
C GLY A 549 -10.44 -9.29 4.43
N GLN A 550 -10.55 -8.02 4.02
CA GLN A 550 -11.85 -7.39 3.70
C GLN A 550 -12.51 -8.04 2.46
N ILE A 551 -11.76 -8.33 1.39
CA ILE A 551 -12.28 -9.05 0.22
C ILE A 551 -12.71 -10.47 0.64
N ALA A 552 -11.92 -11.18 1.45
CA ALA A 552 -12.28 -12.50 1.98
C ALA A 552 -13.58 -12.44 2.80
N GLN A 553 -13.70 -11.47 3.71
CA GLN A 553 -14.89 -11.29 4.55
C GLN A 553 -16.13 -10.92 3.75
N GLN A 554 -15.99 -10.12 2.68
CA GLN A 554 -17.10 -9.72 1.82
C GLN A 554 -17.54 -10.83 0.85
N GLN A 555 -16.61 -11.67 0.39
CA GLN A 555 -16.82 -12.64 -0.68
C GLN A 555 -16.85 -14.09 -0.19
N HIS A 556 -16.87 -14.30 1.12
CA HIS A 556 -16.83 -15.60 1.79
C HIS A 556 -15.60 -16.45 1.40
N GLY A 557 -14.44 -15.80 1.29
CA GLY A 557 -13.20 -16.37 0.74
C GLY A 557 -12.16 -16.83 1.77
N ALA A 558 -11.11 -17.47 1.27
CA ALA A 558 -9.90 -17.80 2.01
C ALA A 558 -8.72 -16.92 1.54
N VAL A 559 -7.76 -16.65 2.43
CA VAL A 559 -6.52 -15.92 2.10
C VAL A 559 -5.32 -16.85 2.26
N VAL A 560 -4.40 -16.79 1.31
CA VAL A 560 -3.10 -17.47 1.30
C VAL A 560 -2.01 -16.42 1.11
N ILE A 561 -0.93 -16.51 1.87
CA ILE A 561 0.28 -15.71 1.69
C ILE A 561 1.40 -16.65 1.29
N LEU A 562 1.92 -16.51 0.07
CA LEU A 562 2.96 -17.37 -0.50
C LEU A 562 4.30 -16.63 -0.56
N GLU A 563 5.31 -17.20 0.08
CA GLU A 563 6.67 -16.66 0.06
C GLU A 563 7.31 -16.84 -1.33
N HIS A 564 7.95 -15.78 -1.84
CA HIS A 564 8.59 -15.81 -3.15
C HIS A 564 9.87 -16.66 -3.11
N ARG A 565 10.18 -17.38 -4.20
CA ARG A 565 11.44 -18.13 -4.32
C ARG A 565 12.66 -17.22 -4.05
N PHE A 566 13.64 -17.73 -3.30
CA PHE A 566 14.85 -17.03 -2.84
C PHE A 566 14.65 -15.91 -1.81
N TYR A 567 13.48 -15.84 -1.16
CA TYR A 567 13.25 -14.93 -0.03
C TYR A 567 12.81 -15.70 1.21
N GLY A 568 13.13 -15.17 2.39
CA GLY A 568 12.97 -15.89 3.66
C GLY A 568 13.63 -17.26 3.63
N ALA A 569 12.86 -18.31 3.95
CA ALA A 569 13.35 -19.70 3.93
C ALA A 569 13.05 -20.44 2.62
N SER A 570 12.26 -19.88 1.70
CA SER A 570 11.78 -20.52 0.46
C SER A 570 12.83 -20.55 -0.65
N ASN A 571 13.90 -21.32 -0.46
CA ASN A 571 15.08 -21.32 -1.34
C ASN A 571 15.23 -22.67 -2.06
N PRO A 572 15.35 -22.70 -3.40
CA PRO A 572 15.64 -23.93 -4.16
C PRO A 572 17.00 -24.58 -3.86
N TYR A 573 17.94 -23.81 -3.33
CA TYR A 573 19.32 -24.20 -3.02
C TYR A 573 19.73 -23.64 -1.64
N PRO A 574 20.75 -24.21 -0.97
CA PRO A 574 21.15 -23.78 0.38
C PRO A 574 21.98 -22.49 0.42
N ASP A 575 22.13 -21.80 -0.71
CA ASP A 575 22.90 -20.55 -0.84
C ASP A 575 22.29 -19.61 -1.90
N LEU A 576 22.74 -18.36 -1.87
CA LEU A 576 22.42 -17.30 -2.82
C LEU A 576 23.64 -16.99 -3.72
N SER A 577 24.41 -18.02 -4.12
CA SER A 577 25.47 -17.85 -5.12
C SER A 577 24.89 -17.47 -6.49
N SER A 578 25.71 -16.87 -7.35
CA SER A 578 25.31 -16.52 -8.72
C SER A 578 24.97 -17.72 -9.62
N GLU A 579 25.28 -18.95 -9.18
CA GLU A 579 24.81 -20.19 -9.83
C GLU A 579 23.40 -20.54 -9.36
N SER A 580 23.19 -20.59 -8.03
CA SER A 580 21.89 -20.86 -7.41
C SER A 580 20.81 -19.87 -7.86
N LEU A 581 21.15 -18.58 -7.93
CA LEU A 581 20.26 -17.51 -8.34
C LEU A 581 19.81 -17.58 -9.81
N LYS A 582 20.37 -18.44 -10.67
CA LYS A 582 19.91 -18.58 -12.07
C LYS A 582 18.48 -19.07 -12.22
N VAL A 583 17.89 -19.67 -11.18
CA VAL A 583 16.45 -20.01 -11.15
C VAL A 583 15.61 -19.00 -10.36
N LEU A 584 16.18 -17.87 -9.93
CA LEU A 584 15.46 -16.65 -9.59
C LEU A 584 15.27 -15.82 -10.87
N SER A 585 14.03 -15.75 -11.34
CA SER A 585 13.61 -14.83 -12.40
C SER A 585 12.09 -14.68 -12.40
N ILE A 586 11.59 -13.58 -12.95
CA ILE A 586 10.16 -13.24 -13.01
C ILE A 586 9.33 -14.38 -13.65
N PRO A 587 9.74 -15.04 -14.77
CA PRO A 587 9.01 -16.19 -15.31
C PRO A 587 8.90 -17.39 -14.34
N GLN A 588 9.94 -17.66 -13.54
CA GLN A 588 9.95 -18.77 -12.60
C GLN A 588 8.99 -18.50 -11.42
N ALA A 589 8.99 -17.28 -10.88
CA ALA A 589 8.07 -16.87 -9.82
C ALA A 589 6.60 -16.86 -10.26
N ILE A 590 6.32 -16.35 -11.46
CA ILE A 590 4.98 -16.40 -12.08
C ILE A 590 4.51 -17.85 -12.24
N ASN A 591 5.42 -18.76 -12.62
CA ASN A 591 5.12 -20.19 -12.71
C ASN A 591 4.96 -20.86 -11.34
N ASP A 592 5.62 -20.38 -10.27
CA ASP A 592 5.39 -20.85 -8.90
C ASP A 592 3.94 -20.65 -8.50
N PHE A 593 3.39 -19.45 -8.73
CA PHE A 593 2.00 -19.12 -8.39
C PHE A 593 1.00 -19.97 -9.19
N VAL A 594 1.31 -20.20 -10.48
CA VAL A 594 0.53 -21.05 -11.39
C VAL A 594 0.56 -22.52 -10.97
N TYR A 595 1.71 -23.03 -10.52
CA TYR A 595 1.87 -24.42 -10.09
C TYR A 595 1.30 -24.65 -8.68
N PHE A 596 1.49 -23.69 -7.77
CA PHE A 596 0.89 -23.69 -6.43
C PHE A 596 -0.64 -23.74 -6.53
N ALA A 597 -1.26 -22.79 -7.24
CA ALA A 597 -2.73 -22.73 -7.37
C ALA A 597 -3.35 -24.01 -7.98
N LYS A 598 -2.60 -24.74 -8.81
CA LYS A 598 -3.06 -26.00 -9.43
C LYS A 598 -2.86 -27.25 -8.57
N ASN A 599 -1.94 -27.24 -7.60
CA ASN A 599 -1.49 -28.46 -6.90
C ASN A 599 -1.52 -28.37 -5.36
N VAL A 600 -1.69 -27.19 -4.77
CA VAL A 600 -1.77 -27.04 -3.31
C VAL A 600 -3.01 -27.75 -2.77
N LYS A 601 -2.86 -28.34 -1.57
CA LYS A 601 -3.95 -28.86 -0.77
C LYS A 601 -4.05 -27.97 0.47
N LEU A 602 -4.99 -27.03 0.46
CA LEU A 602 -5.11 -26.07 1.54
C LEU A 602 -5.54 -26.79 2.84
N PRO A 603 -5.05 -26.36 4.01
CA PRO A 603 -5.26 -27.04 5.29
C PRO A 603 -6.67 -26.73 5.87
N MET A 604 -7.71 -27.05 5.10
CA MET A 604 -9.12 -26.86 5.46
C MET A 604 -10.02 -27.93 4.81
N THR A 605 -11.28 -28.00 5.24
CA THR A 605 -12.29 -28.93 4.70
C THR A 605 -12.44 -28.79 3.18
N ASN A 606 -12.26 -29.89 2.44
CA ASN A 606 -12.24 -29.94 0.97
C ASN A 606 -11.16 -29.05 0.32
N GLY A 607 -10.12 -28.63 1.04
CA GLY A 607 -9.03 -27.78 0.54
C GLY A 607 -8.17 -28.42 -0.56
N ASP A 608 -8.39 -29.70 -0.88
CA ASP A 608 -7.82 -30.43 -2.00
C ASP A 608 -8.67 -30.38 -3.29
N GLN A 609 -9.87 -29.78 -3.23
CA GLN A 609 -10.84 -29.67 -4.32
C GLN A 609 -11.02 -28.23 -4.82
N LEU A 610 -10.15 -27.30 -4.40
CA LEU A 610 -10.27 -25.85 -4.63
C LEU A 610 -9.32 -25.35 -5.74
N GLY A 611 -9.01 -26.19 -6.72
CA GLY A 611 -8.28 -25.77 -7.92
C GLY A 611 -9.02 -24.69 -8.71
N PRO A 612 -8.36 -23.95 -9.64
CA PRO A 612 -8.95 -22.75 -10.25
C PRO A 612 -10.10 -23.02 -11.24
N ASP A 613 -10.35 -24.30 -11.55
CA ASP A 613 -11.53 -24.79 -12.26
C ASP A 613 -12.74 -25.06 -11.32
N LYS A 614 -12.54 -25.02 -10.00
CA LYS A 614 -13.52 -25.36 -8.95
C LYS A 614 -13.75 -24.24 -7.92
N ALA A 615 -12.82 -23.30 -7.77
CA ALA A 615 -13.00 -22.04 -7.03
C ALA A 615 -12.42 -20.85 -7.82
N PRO A 616 -12.94 -19.61 -7.66
CA PRO A 616 -12.35 -18.44 -8.30
C PRO A 616 -11.08 -18.01 -7.56
N TRP A 617 -9.92 -18.10 -8.22
CA TRP A 617 -8.67 -17.58 -7.65
C TRP A 617 -8.49 -16.09 -7.95
N ILE A 618 -8.04 -15.35 -6.96
CA ILE A 618 -7.60 -13.95 -7.06
C ILE A 618 -6.11 -13.94 -6.76
N LEU A 619 -5.30 -13.31 -7.61
CA LEU A 619 -3.90 -13.03 -7.26
C LEU A 619 -3.76 -11.58 -6.82
N ALA A 620 -2.97 -11.38 -5.77
CA ALA A 620 -2.77 -10.11 -5.12
C ALA A 620 -1.27 -9.84 -4.93
N GLY A 621 -0.88 -8.57 -5.11
CA GLY A 621 0.47 -8.13 -4.83
C GLY A 621 0.58 -6.61 -4.69
N GLY A 622 1.64 -6.20 -3.98
CA GLY A 622 2.11 -4.82 -3.89
C GLY A 622 3.45 -4.70 -4.61
N SER A 623 3.82 -3.50 -5.09
CA SER A 623 5.16 -3.25 -5.64
C SER A 623 5.50 -4.20 -6.82
N TYR A 624 6.70 -4.78 -6.83
CA TYR A 624 7.12 -5.83 -7.76
C TYR A 624 6.21 -7.07 -7.72
N SER A 625 5.70 -7.44 -6.53
CA SER A 625 4.77 -8.56 -6.41
C SER A 625 3.43 -8.25 -7.12
N GLY A 626 3.02 -6.98 -7.13
CA GLY A 626 1.86 -6.46 -7.88
C GLY A 626 2.01 -6.51 -9.42
N ARG A 627 3.25 -6.53 -9.95
CA ARG A 627 3.52 -6.80 -11.38
C ARG A 627 3.31 -8.28 -11.75
N SER A 628 3.47 -9.18 -10.79
CA SER A 628 3.67 -10.61 -11.03
C SER A 628 2.38 -11.41 -11.30
N ASP A 629 1.28 -10.74 -11.69
CA ASP A 629 0.00 -11.37 -12.00
C ASP A 629 0.00 -12.03 -13.39
N PRO A 630 -0.23 -13.36 -13.54
CA PRO A 630 -0.37 -14.05 -14.82
C PRO A 630 -1.51 -13.57 -15.73
N LYS A 631 -2.32 -12.58 -15.32
CA LYS A 631 -3.26 -11.82 -16.16
C LYS A 631 -2.61 -10.64 -16.88
N GLN A 632 -1.58 -10.04 -16.27
CA GLN A 632 -0.69 -9.06 -16.92
C GLN A 632 0.24 -9.76 -17.93
N VAL A 633 0.48 -11.06 -17.72
CA VAL A 633 1.23 -11.92 -18.63
C VAL A 633 0.31 -12.53 -19.69
N PRO A 634 0.65 -12.52 -20.99
CA PRO A 634 -0.12 -13.20 -22.03
C PRO A 634 -0.19 -14.75 -21.93
N CYS A 635 0.36 -15.37 -20.87
CA CYS A 635 0.69 -16.81 -20.85
C CYS A 635 -0.24 -17.71 -20.02
N ASN A 636 -1.09 -17.21 -19.12
CA ASN A 636 -2.07 -18.03 -18.39
C ASN A 636 -3.50 -17.41 -18.35
N PRO A 637 -4.10 -17.08 -19.52
CA PRO A 637 -5.46 -16.56 -19.57
C PRO A 637 -6.46 -17.57 -19.00
N GLY A 638 -7.13 -17.19 -17.90
CA GLY A 638 -8.21 -17.96 -17.28
C GLY A 638 -7.84 -18.82 -16.08
N LEU A 639 -6.58 -18.79 -15.59
CA LEU A 639 -6.23 -19.46 -14.33
C LEU A 639 -6.68 -18.65 -13.11
N PHE A 640 -6.10 -17.46 -12.93
CA PHE A 640 -6.60 -16.48 -11.97
C PHE A 640 -7.80 -15.77 -12.61
N TYR A 641 -8.89 -15.62 -11.87
CA TYR A 641 -10.13 -15.04 -12.38
C TYR A 641 -10.18 -13.52 -12.16
N ALA A 642 -9.75 -13.05 -10.99
CA ALA A 642 -9.55 -11.63 -10.66
C ALA A 642 -8.09 -11.36 -10.23
N GLY A 643 -7.68 -10.09 -10.17
CA GLY A 643 -6.33 -9.68 -9.81
C GLY A 643 -6.32 -8.33 -9.10
N TYR A 644 -5.40 -8.14 -8.16
CA TYR A 644 -5.19 -6.91 -7.38
C TYR A 644 -3.72 -6.51 -7.46
N ALA A 645 -3.46 -5.33 -8.01
CA ALA A 645 -2.14 -4.76 -8.27
C ALA A 645 -1.99 -3.42 -7.55
N SER A 646 -1.39 -3.43 -6.36
CA SER A 646 -1.10 -2.23 -5.55
C SER A 646 0.29 -1.69 -5.89
N SER A 647 0.42 -0.38 -6.16
CA SER A 647 1.67 0.30 -6.56
C SER A 647 2.49 -0.50 -7.59
N ALA A 648 1.82 -1.15 -8.53
CA ALA A 648 2.44 -2.21 -9.31
C ALA A 648 3.39 -1.65 -10.36
N VAL A 649 4.68 -2.00 -10.23
CA VAL A 649 5.78 -1.50 -11.08
C VAL A 649 5.84 -2.21 -12.44
N VAL A 650 4.78 -2.00 -13.23
CA VAL A 650 4.56 -2.64 -14.54
C VAL A 650 5.62 -2.31 -15.60
N GLU A 651 6.27 -1.14 -15.50
CA GLU A 651 7.39 -0.77 -16.38
C GLU A 651 8.72 -1.01 -15.65
N ALA A 652 9.59 -1.81 -16.25
CA ALA A 652 11.00 -1.89 -15.87
C ALA A 652 11.72 -0.68 -16.49
N ILE A 653 12.62 -0.01 -15.77
CA ILE A 653 13.22 1.26 -16.21
C ILE A 653 14.68 1.25 -15.78
N THR A 654 15.65 1.32 -16.72
CA THR A 654 17.09 1.24 -16.35
C THR A 654 17.51 2.40 -15.45
N ASP A 655 17.42 3.63 -15.97
CA ASP A 655 17.62 4.88 -15.24
C ASP A 655 16.27 5.39 -14.71
N PHE A 656 16.07 5.34 -13.40
CA PHE A 656 14.79 5.64 -12.75
C PHE A 656 14.92 6.82 -11.76
N TRP A 657 15.51 7.92 -12.22
CA TRP A 657 15.52 9.21 -11.49
C TRP A 657 14.12 9.72 -11.13
N GLN A 658 13.08 9.32 -11.89
CA GLN A 658 11.69 9.68 -11.62
C GLN A 658 11.21 9.17 -10.25
N TYR A 659 11.89 8.19 -9.64
CA TYR A 659 11.67 7.81 -8.25
C TYR A 659 11.64 9.01 -7.29
N TYR A 660 12.45 10.04 -7.55
CA TYR A 660 12.54 11.24 -6.73
C TYR A 660 11.53 12.34 -7.11
N GLU A 661 10.80 12.22 -8.24
CA GLU A 661 9.82 13.23 -8.65
C GLU A 661 8.60 13.32 -7.73
N PRO A 662 7.90 12.22 -7.37
CA PRO A 662 6.83 12.28 -6.37
C PRO A 662 7.31 12.83 -5.01
N ILE A 663 8.55 12.53 -4.62
CA ILE A 663 9.16 13.08 -3.40
C ILE A 663 9.34 14.60 -3.54
N ARG A 664 9.94 15.07 -4.65
CA ARG A 664 10.16 16.49 -4.95
C ARG A 664 8.86 17.30 -5.10
N GLN A 665 7.80 16.67 -5.62
CA GLN A 665 6.49 17.28 -5.88
C GLN A 665 5.60 17.36 -4.63
N TYR A 666 5.68 16.37 -3.70
CA TYR A 666 4.74 16.25 -2.57
C TYR A 666 5.36 16.47 -1.19
N MET A 667 6.69 16.54 -1.06
CA MET A 667 7.30 17.10 0.15
C MET A 667 6.99 18.60 0.28
N PRO A 668 7.18 19.23 1.46
CA PRO A 668 6.99 20.67 1.62
C PRO A 668 7.82 21.47 0.60
N ALA A 669 7.19 22.46 -0.06
CA ALA A 669 7.80 23.17 -1.19
C ALA A 669 9.09 23.94 -0.81
N ASN A 670 9.12 24.42 0.42
CA ASN A 670 10.27 25.04 1.06
C ASN A 670 11.40 24.03 1.32
N CYS A 671 11.10 22.82 1.82
CA CYS A 671 12.07 21.73 1.91
C CYS A 671 12.63 21.36 0.52
N SER A 672 11.78 21.20 -0.50
CA SER A 672 12.26 20.84 -1.85
C SER A 672 13.09 21.94 -2.51
N ALA A 673 12.79 23.22 -2.25
CA ALA A 673 13.61 24.36 -2.69
C ALA A 673 14.99 24.37 -2.02
N ASP A 674 15.05 24.20 -0.69
CA ASP A 674 16.30 24.22 0.07
C ASP A 674 17.19 22.99 -0.23
N VAL A 675 16.60 21.80 -0.37
CA VAL A 675 17.31 20.58 -0.80
C VAL A 675 17.86 20.74 -2.22
N ALA A 676 17.08 21.26 -3.16
CA ALA A 676 17.53 21.49 -4.53
C ALA A 676 18.67 22.52 -4.60
N ALA A 677 18.63 23.58 -3.77
CA ALA A 677 19.69 24.56 -3.66
C ALA A 677 21.00 23.95 -3.14
N VAL A 678 20.93 23.11 -2.09
CA VAL A 678 22.12 22.40 -1.55
C VAL A 678 22.69 21.42 -2.58
N ILE A 679 21.85 20.61 -3.22
CA ILE A 679 22.30 19.62 -4.20
C ILE A 679 22.95 20.27 -5.42
N ALA A 680 22.40 21.38 -5.94
CA ALA A 680 23.01 22.13 -7.03
C ALA A 680 24.41 22.66 -6.66
N TYR A 681 24.61 23.11 -5.41
CA TYR A 681 25.91 23.56 -4.92
C TYR A 681 26.90 22.40 -4.68
N VAL A 682 26.42 21.25 -4.21
CA VAL A 682 27.24 20.02 -4.09
C VAL A 682 27.72 19.57 -5.47
N ASP A 683 26.85 19.56 -6.48
CA ASP A 683 27.22 19.23 -7.87
C ASP A 683 28.24 20.23 -8.44
N GLU A 684 28.04 21.55 -8.25
CA GLU A 684 28.99 22.59 -8.68
C GLU A 684 30.39 22.39 -8.06
N VAL A 685 30.45 22.11 -6.75
CA VAL A 685 31.71 22.00 -6.01
C VAL A 685 32.41 20.66 -6.26
N PHE A 686 31.68 19.54 -6.29
CA PHE A 686 32.27 18.20 -6.45
C PHE A 686 32.66 17.89 -7.90
N THR A 687 32.05 18.53 -8.91
CA THR A 687 32.54 18.48 -10.31
C THR A 687 33.68 19.47 -10.58
N GLY A 688 33.89 20.43 -9.68
CA GLY A 688 34.99 21.39 -9.73
C GLY A 688 36.33 20.85 -9.21
N SER A 689 37.34 21.73 -9.17
CA SER A 689 38.70 21.41 -8.68
C SER A 689 39.04 22.07 -7.33
N ASN A 690 38.05 22.64 -6.64
CA ASN A 690 38.25 23.37 -5.39
C ASN A 690 38.23 22.42 -4.18
N THR A 691 39.36 21.76 -3.92
CA THR A 691 39.50 20.78 -2.82
C THR A 691 39.08 21.36 -1.47
N THR A 692 39.40 22.62 -1.17
CA THR A 692 39.00 23.27 0.09
C THR A 692 37.48 23.38 0.25
N ALA A 693 36.73 23.61 -0.82
CA ALA A 693 35.27 23.61 -0.76
C ALA A 693 34.69 22.19 -0.69
N ILE A 694 35.28 21.23 -1.39
CA ILE A 694 34.93 19.80 -1.32
C ILE A 694 35.09 19.28 0.13
N ASP A 695 36.25 19.53 0.74
CA ASP A 695 36.54 19.14 2.12
C ASP A 695 35.63 19.86 3.12
N SER A 696 35.29 21.13 2.89
CA SER A 696 34.36 21.89 3.74
C SER A 696 32.93 21.36 3.69
N ILE A 697 32.43 20.96 2.52
CA ILE A 697 31.13 20.27 2.39
C ILE A 697 31.18 18.92 3.12
N LYS A 698 32.22 18.12 2.87
CA LYS A 698 32.39 16.83 3.56
C LYS A 698 32.44 17.00 5.08
N GLU A 699 33.18 17.98 5.60
CA GLU A 699 33.24 18.26 7.03
C GLU A 699 31.86 18.69 7.59
N THR A 700 31.11 19.50 6.84
CA THR A 700 29.77 19.98 7.22
C THR A 700 28.82 18.81 7.49
N PHE A 701 28.82 17.79 6.63
CA PHE A 701 28.01 16.57 6.80
C PHE A 701 28.68 15.46 7.64
N GLY A 702 29.93 15.65 8.10
CA GLY A 702 30.66 14.62 8.86
C GLY A 702 31.27 13.50 8.03
N MET A 703 31.42 13.71 6.71
CA MET A 703 31.87 12.74 5.71
C MET A 703 33.35 12.90 5.30
N SER A 704 34.18 13.50 6.16
CA SER A 704 35.59 13.81 5.85
C SER A 704 36.41 12.60 5.39
N ASP A 705 36.12 11.41 5.94
CA ASP A 705 36.85 10.16 5.66
C ASP A 705 36.53 9.53 4.29
N LEU A 706 35.48 9.98 3.59
CA LEU A 706 35.13 9.43 2.28
C LEU A 706 36.11 9.91 1.20
N THR A 707 36.83 8.97 0.59
CA THR A 707 37.77 9.24 -0.52
C THR A 707 37.08 9.42 -1.87
N HIS A 708 35.83 8.97 -1.99
CA HIS A 708 35.05 9.00 -3.23
C HIS A 708 33.87 9.97 -3.12
N LEU A 709 33.72 10.87 -4.10
CA LEU A 709 32.74 11.96 -4.05
C LEU A 709 31.32 11.51 -4.42
N ASP A 710 31.19 10.43 -5.19
CA ASP A 710 29.91 9.77 -5.51
C ASP A 710 29.30 9.09 -4.27
N ASP A 711 30.12 8.56 -3.35
CA ASP A 711 29.64 8.08 -2.04
C ASP A 711 29.22 9.22 -1.10
N ALA A 712 29.95 10.34 -1.09
CA ALA A 712 29.57 11.51 -0.31
C ALA A 712 28.29 12.19 -0.84
N ALA A 713 28.19 12.35 -2.16
CA ALA A 713 26.97 12.79 -2.84
C ALA A 713 25.81 11.80 -2.63
N GLY A 714 26.11 10.50 -2.68
CA GLY A 714 25.17 9.42 -2.45
C GLY A 714 24.58 9.38 -1.05
N ALA A 715 25.37 9.75 -0.04
CA ALA A 715 24.89 9.81 1.33
C ALA A 715 23.70 10.76 1.49
N LEU A 716 23.66 11.87 0.74
CA LEU A 716 22.59 12.87 0.83
C LEU A 716 21.21 12.35 0.35
N ARG A 717 21.16 11.37 -0.57
CA ARG A 717 19.87 10.79 -1.02
C ARG A 717 19.20 9.90 0.04
N ASN A 718 19.89 9.59 1.14
CA ASN A 718 19.37 8.70 2.19
C ASN A 718 18.12 9.28 2.86
N ASN A 719 18.12 10.58 3.20
CA ASN A 719 16.97 11.24 3.80
C ASN A 719 15.72 11.20 2.91
N LEU A 720 15.89 11.09 1.59
CA LEU A 720 14.80 10.97 0.63
C LEU A 720 14.27 9.54 0.55
N TRP A 721 15.10 8.53 0.78
CA TRP A 721 14.66 7.13 0.80
C TRP A 721 13.74 6.80 1.98
N ASP A 722 13.84 7.53 3.11
CA ASP A 722 12.89 7.45 4.23
C ASP A 722 11.42 7.70 3.80
N TRP A 723 11.20 8.41 2.68
CA TRP A 723 9.87 8.71 2.13
C TRP A 723 9.06 7.47 1.74
N GLN A 724 9.71 6.40 1.26
CA GLN A 724 9.01 5.16 0.84
C GLN A 724 8.27 4.50 2.01
N SER A 725 8.81 4.66 3.23
CA SER A 725 8.27 4.10 4.47
C SER A 725 7.17 4.97 5.10
N LEU A 726 6.90 6.17 4.56
CA LEU A 726 5.79 7.01 5.00
C LEU A 726 4.45 6.41 4.54
N GLN A 727 3.39 6.75 5.27
CA GLN A 727 2.00 6.35 5.05
C GLN A 727 1.07 7.50 5.51
N PRO A 728 -0.23 7.52 5.16
CA PRO A 728 -1.20 8.47 5.72
C PRO A 728 -1.27 8.47 7.26
N THR A 729 -0.87 7.36 7.88
CA THR A 729 -0.80 7.16 9.34
C THR A 729 0.53 7.60 9.96
N SER A 730 1.52 8.07 9.18
CA SER A 730 2.84 8.49 9.70
C SER A 730 2.78 9.84 10.42
N GLY A 731 3.00 9.83 11.74
CA GLY A 731 3.11 11.05 12.54
C GLY A 731 4.45 11.80 12.38
N PRO A 732 4.58 13.02 12.94
CA PRO A 732 5.71 13.94 12.72
C PRO A 732 7.07 13.42 13.21
N ASN A 733 7.12 12.32 13.97
CA ASN A 733 8.37 11.73 14.44
C ASN A 733 9.10 10.87 13.38
N ALA A 734 8.52 10.68 12.18
CA ALA A 734 9.18 10.00 11.06
C ALA A 734 10.44 10.75 10.59
N GLN A 735 11.44 10.02 10.09
CA GLN A 735 12.76 10.60 9.81
C GLN A 735 12.72 11.64 8.69
N PHE A 736 11.93 11.40 7.62
CA PHE A 736 11.74 12.38 6.55
C PHE A 736 11.19 13.72 7.06
N TYR A 737 10.22 13.70 8.00
CA TYR A 737 9.65 14.93 8.54
C TYR A 737 10.64 15.67 9.41
N LYS A 738 11.41 14.98 10.28
CA LYS A 738 12.51 15.60 11.05
C LYS A 738 13.59 16.22 10.16
N PHE A 739 13.91 15.56 9.05
CA PHE A 739 14.82 16.07 8.04
C PHE A 739 14.30 17.40 7.47
N CYS A 740 13.07 17.44 6.94
CA CYS A 740 12.50 18.69 6.42
C CYS A 740 12.31 19.76 7.51
N ASP A 741 11.81 19.42 8.71
CA ASP A 741 11.70 20.34 9.86
C ASP A 741 13.04 21.03 10.17
N ALA A 742 14.15 20.28 10.09
CA ALA A 742 15.49 20.82 10.34
C ALA A 742 15.96 21.82 9.27
N LEU A 743 15.52 21.70 8.01
CA LEU A 743 15.82 22.67 6.95
C LEU A 743 14.84 23.86 6.98
N GLU A 744 13.56 23.60 7.25
CA GLU A 744 12.48 24.58 7.17
C GLU A 744 12.36 25.52 8.38
N VAL A 745 12.67 25.05 9.59
CA VAL A 745 12.33 25.77 10.83
C VAL A 745 13.52 26.52 11.40
N LYS A 746 13.48 27.85 11.29
CA LYS A 746 14.51 28.77 11.79
C LYS A 746 13.93 29.68 12.87
N ASP A 747 14.56 29.71 14.04
CA ASP A 747 14.12 30.52 15.20
C ASP A 747 12.64 30.29 15.61
N GLY A 748 12.09 29.10 15.31
CA GLY A 748 10.68 28.75 15.53
C GLY A 748 9.71 29.23 14.44
N ILE A 749 10.22 29.66 13.29
CA ILE A 749 9.46 30.13 12.12
C ILE A 749 9.74 29.21 10.93
N SER A 750 8.68 28.71 10.28
CA SER A 750 8.80 27.94 9.03
C SER A 750 9.14 28.85 7.84
N ALA A 751 10.00 28.35 6.95
CA ALA A 751 10.37 29.01 5.70
C ALA A 751 9.16 29.34 4.80
N PRO A 752 9.22 30.41 3.97
CA PRO A 752 8.31 30.59 2.85
C PRO A 752 8.57 29.50 1.78
N ALA A 753 7.68 29.35 0.80
CA ALA A 753 7.74 28.27 -0.20
C ALA A 753 9.04 28.24 -1.04
N GLU A 754 9.80 29.33 -1.06
CA GLU A 754 11.11 29.46 -1.70
C GLU A 754 12.29 28.94 -0.85
N GLY A 755 12.04 28.48 0.38
CA GLY A 755 13.07 28.04 1.33
C GLY A 755 13.71 29.20 2.12
N TRP A 756 14.71 28.88 2.95
CA TRP A 756 15.62 29.86 3.57
C TRP A 756 16.85 30.18 2.71
N GLY A 757 17.14 29.36 1.70
CA GLY A 757 18.27 29.47 0.78
C GLY A 757 19.53 28.74 1.24
N LEU A 758 20.41 28.48 0.27
CA LEU A 758 21.62 27.66 0.36
C LEU A 758 22.44 27.84 1.66
N GLU A 759 22.71 29.07 2.10
CA GLU A 759 23.53 29.33 3.29
C GLU A 759 22.92 28.74 4.57
N HIS A 760 21.59 28.80 4.71
CA HIS A 760 20.91 28.16 5.83
C HIS A 760 20.76 26.65 5.59
N ALA A 761 20.25 26.27 4.41
CA ALA A 761 19.95 24.89 4.07
C ALA A 761 21.18 23.97 4.21
N LEU A 762 22.35 24.39 3.72
CA LEU A 762 23.60 23.62 3.82
C LEU A 762 24.05 23.45 5.27
N ALA A 763 23.97 24.51 6.08
CA ALA A 763 24.37 24.49 7.48
C ALA A 763 23.41 23.65 8.34
N SER A 764 22.10 23.80 8.15
CA SER A 764 21.07 23.08 8.91
C SER A 764 20.99 21.61 8.53
N TRP A 765 21.02 21.28 7.23
CA TRP A 765 21.09 19.88 6.78
C TRP A 765 22.39 19.22 7.26
N GLY A 766 23.53 19.91 7.13
CA GLY A 766 24.80 19.42 7.67
C GLY A 766 24.75 19.12 9.17
N ALA A 767 24.21 20.04 9.96
CA ALA A 767 24.07 19.88 11.41
C ALA A 767 23.14 18.71 11.79
N TYR A 768 21.98 18.58 11.15
CA TYR A 768 21.05 17.46 11.37
C TYR A 768 21.67 16.13 10.92
N PHE A 769 22.28 16.09 9.74
CA PHE A 769 22.86 14.88 9.18
C PHE A 769 24.00 14.36 10.05
N LYS A 770 24.92 15.24 10.46
CA LYS A 770 26.08 14.95 11.29
C LYS A 770 25.73 14.67 12.75
N GLY A 771 24.74 15.38 13.30
CA GLY A 771 24.36 15.31 14.71
C GLY A 771 23.36 14.22 15.06
N GLU A 772 22.41 13.92 14.16
CA GLU A 772 21.32 12.97 14.41
C GLU A 772 21.28 11.84 13.38
N TYR A 773 21.32 12.16 12.08
CA TYR A 773 21.02 11.18 11.05
C TYR A 773 22.11 10.10 10.90
N LEU A 774 23.40 10.46 10.92
CA LEU A 774 24.49 9.47 10.95
C LEU A 774 24.39 8.54 12.17
N ALA A 775 24.00 9.06 13.34
CA ALA A 775 23.83 8.25 14.55
C ALA A 775 22.58 7.34 14.47
N TYR A 776 21.53 7.75 13.76
CA TYR A 776 20.42 6.86 13.38
C TYR A 776 20.87 5.78 12.40
N LEU A 777 21.42 6.17 11.27
CA LEU A 777 21.77 5.35 10.11
C LEU A 777 22.90 4.35 10.43
N CYS A 778 24.09 4.86 10.76
CA CYS A 778 25.32 4.08 10.95
C CYS A 778 25.44 3.43 12.33
N GLY A 779 24.85 4.06 13.36
CA GLY A 779 25.05 3.63 14.75
C GLY A 779 26.53 3.71 15.16
N ASP A 780 27.12 2.56 15.48
CA ASP A 780 28.51 2.45 15.93
C ASP A 780 29.52 2.21 14.78
N LEU A 781 29.06 2.12 13.52
CA LEU A 781 29.92 1.96 12.35
C LEU A 781 30.68 3.25 12.03
N SER A 782 31.91 3.12 11.54
CA SER A 782 32.64 4.28 10.99
C SER A 782 31.97 4.78 9.71
N VAL A 783 32.11 6.07 9.43
CA VAL A 783 31.46 6.72 8.27
C VAL A 783 31.90 6.07 6.94
N LEU A 784 33.17 5.67 6.83
CA LEU A 784 33.69 4.95 5.67
C LEU A 784 33.06 3.56 5.49
N VAL A 785 32.81 2.80 6.56
CA VAL A 785 32.17 1.46 6.49
C VAL A 785 30.65 1.55 6.34
N CYS A 786 30.05 2.66 6.75
CA CYS A 786 28.60 2.90 6.66
C CYS A 786 28.15 3.45 5.29
N LEU A 787 28.97 4.31 4.67
CA LEU A 787 28.63 5.02 3.43
C LEU A 787 29.50 4.59 2.22
N GLY A 788 30.70 4.03 2.43
CA GLY A 788 31.65 3.72 1.36
C GLY A 788 31.29 2.45 0.57
N THR A 789 31.06 2.57 -0.74
CA THR A 789 30.63 1.46 -1.61
C THR A 789 31.75 0.75 -2.36
N TYR A 790 33.01 1.19 -2.23
CA TYR A 790 34.14 0.68 -3.01
C TYR A 790 34.85 -0.54 -2.40
N ASP A 791 34.62 -0.89 -1.13
CA ASP A 791 35.24 -2.06 -0.51
C ASP A 791 34.46 -3.35 -0.86
N ALA A 792 34.97 -4.07 -1.85
CA ALA A 792 34.44 -5.34 -2.33
C ALA A 792 34.44 -6.47 -1.28
N THR A 793 35.10 -6.31 -0.14
CA THR A 793 35.22 -7.36 0.88
C THR A 793 34.10 -7.37 1.92
N LEU A 794 33.31 -6.28 2.00
CA LEU A 794 32.28 -6.10 3.01
C LEU A 794 31.12 -7.12 2.88
N ASP A 795 30.61 -7.57 4.04
CA ASP A 795 29.57 -8.60 4.15
C ASP A 795 28.35 -8.36 3.23
N TYR A 796 27.95 -7.11 3.00
CA TYR A 796 26.79 -6.80 2.18
C TYR A 796 26.98 -7.12 0.69
N TYR A 797 28.22 -7.22 0.20
CA TYR A 797 28.53 -7.75 -1.14
C TYR A 797 28.77 -9.26 -1.12
N THR A 798 29.44 -9.78 -0.10
CA THR A 798 30.00 -11.15 -0.07
C THR A 798 29.09 -12.20 0.56
N ASN A 799 28.09 -11.81 1.37
CA ASN A 799 27.22 -12.74 2.08
C ASN A 799 26.22 -13.44 1.15
N ILE A 800 26.47 -14.71 0.87
CA ILE A 800 25.60 -15.62 0.09
C ILE A 800 24.65 -16.47 0.94
N GLU A 801 24.51 -16.22 2.24
CA GLU A 801 23.64 -17.01 3.12
C GLU A 801 22.15 -16.82 2.81
N VAL A 802 21.39 -17.91 2.96
CA VAL A 802 19.93 -17.91 2.86
C VAL A 802 19.31 -16.92 3.88
N GLY A 803 18.39 -16.10 3.40
CA GLY A 803 17.74 -15.04 4.18
C GLY A 803 18.26 -13.63 3.86
N ASN A 804 19.34 -13.48 3.09
CA ASN A 804 19.77 -12.18 2.56
C ASN A 804 18.87 -11.73 1.38
N SER A 805 17.65 -11.26 1.70
CA SER A 805 16.67 -10.76 0.73
C SER A 805 17.24 -9.69 -0.21
N TYR A 806 18.17 -8.85 0.27
CA TYR A 806 18.77 -7.79 -0.56
C TYR A 806 19.58 -8.36 -1.72
N ARG A 807 20.33 -9.44 -1.49
CA ARG A 807 21.08 -10.13 -2.54
C ARG A 807 20.15 -10.75 -3.59
N SER A 808 19.06 -11.39 -3.17
CA SER A 808 18.04 -11.91 -4.08
C SER A 808 17.37 -10.79 -4.89
N TRP A 809 17.10 -9.64 -4.28
CA TRP A 809 16.53 -8.48 -4.96
C TRP A 809 17.50 -7.87 -5.98
N MET A 810 18.75 -7.64 -5.58
CA MET A 810 19.76 -7.08 -6.47
C MET A 810 20.06 -7.98 -7.66
N TRP A 811 19.91 -9.30 -7.53
CA TRP A 811 19.96 -10.20 -8.69
C TRP A 811 18.87 -9.87 -9.72
N THR A 812 17.63 -9.65 -9.29
CA THR A 812 16.53 -9.23 -10.17
C THR A 812 16.83 -7.88 -10.82
N VAL A 813 17.24 -6.88 -10.03
CA VAL A 813 17.64 -5.53 -10.46
C VAL A 813 18.69 -5.59 -11.58
N CYS A 814 19.80 -6.31 -11.34
CA CYS A 814 20.93 -6.38 -12.27
C CYS A 814 20.67 -7.23 -13.53
N ASN A 815 19.64 -8.10 -13.54
CA ASN A 815 19.36 -9.00 -14.68
C ASN A 815 18.11 -8.61 -15.49
N GLU A 816 16.98 -8.28 -14.86
CA GLU A 816 15.67 -8.20 -15.53
C GLU A 816 15.03 -6.80 -15.53
N VAL A 817 15.22 -5.98 -14.48
CA VAL A 817 14.34 -4.82 -14.24
C VAL A 817 15.01 -3.45 -14.14
N GLY A 818 16.29 -3.38 -13.79
CA GLY A 818 16.94 -2.09 -13.48
C GLY A 818 16.32 -1.45 -12.23
N TRP A 819 15.74 -0.26 -12.42
CA TRP A 819 15.30 0.70 -11.40
C TRP A 819 16.47 1.32 -10.61
N TYR A 820 17.51 1.78 -11.32
CA TYR A 820 18.59 2.53 -10.70
C TYR A 820 18.12 3.94 -10.32
N GLN A 821 17.99 4.20 -9.01
CA GLN A 821 17.47 5.45 -8.47
C GLN A 821 18.59 6.50 -8.43
N GLY A 822 18.67 7.33 -9.47
CA GLY A 822 19.70 8.36 -9.66
C GLY A 822 19.20 9.81 -9.63
N GLY A 823 20.13 10.75 -9.81
CA GLY A 823 19.85 12.13 -10.15
C GLY A 823 19.35 12.26 -11.60
N PRO A 824 18.59 13.31 -11.93
CA PRO A 824 17.93 13.44 -13.22
C PRO A 824 18.85 14.06 -14.29
N PRO A 825 18.55 13.82 -15.59
CA PRO A 825 19.31 14.36 -16.71
C PRO A 825 19.29 15.90 -16.76
N GLU A 826 20.24 16.48 -17.49
CA GLU A 826 20.37 17.94 -17.57
C GLU A 826 19.11 18.64 -18.10
N GLY A 827 18.74 19.75 -17.44
CA GLY A 827 17.52 20.52 -17.72
C GLY A 827 16.35 20.22 -16.76
N HIS A 828 16.43 19.14 -15.98
CA HIS A 828 15.42 18.79 -14.98
C HIS A 828 15.75 19.40 -13.59
N PRO A 829 14.74 19.79 -12.78
CA PRO A 829 14.95 20.12 -11.36
C PRO A 829 15.42 18.88 -10.60
N SER A 830 16.38 19.02 -9.68
CA SER A 830 16.91 17.89 -8.92
C SER A 830 16.89 18.10 -7.40
N ILE A 831 16.75 16.99 -6.68
CA ILE A 831 17.02 16.83 -5.25
C ILE A 831 18.04 15.71 -4.97
N VAL A 832 18.69 15.16 -6.01
CA VAL A 832 19.75 14.13 -5.93
C VAL A 832 20.92 14.53 -6.84
N SER A 833 22.14 14.38 -6.33
CA SER A 833 23.35 14.74 -7.07
C SER A 833 23.52 13.92 -8.35
N LYS A 834 23.94 14.57 -9.44
CA LYS A 834 24.28 13.90 -10.71
C LYS A 834 25.54 13.03 -10.64
N LEU A 835 26.28 13.05 -9.53
CA LEU A 835 27.35 12.07 -9.31
C LEU A 835 26.78 10.66 -9.03
N VAL A 836 25.47 10.58 -8.75
CA VAL A 836 24.70 9.36 -8.58
C VAL A 836 23.75 9.22 -9.76
N ASP A 837 24.22 8.80 -10.92
CA ASP A 837 23.36 8.49 -12.06
C ASP A 837 23.84 7.22 -12.78
N THR A 838 23.20 6.89 -13.91
CA THR A 838 23.62 5.74 -14.72
C THR A 838 24.86 6.02 -15.57
N ASP A 839 25.18 7.28 -15.87
CA ASP A 839 26.38 7.67 -16.64
C ASP A 839 27.66 7.58 -15.79
N THR A 840 27.57 7.82 -14.47
CA THR A 840 28.66 7.53 -13.52
C THR A 840 28.79 6.05 -13.17
N LEU A 841 27.89 5.20 -13.68
CA LEU A 841 27.78 3.76 -13.41
C LEU A 841 27.65 3.43 -11.90
N TYR A 842 27.17 4.38 -11.09
CA TYR A 842 27.25 4.31 -9.62
C TYR A 842 26.62 3.04 -9.05
N THR A 843 25.39 2.75 -9.47
CA THR A 843 24.62 1.60 -8.97
C THR A 843 24.96 0.34 -9.75
N GLN A 844 25.28 0.44 -11.04
CA GLN A 844 25.65 -0.72 -11.88
C GLN A 844 27.01 -1.31 -11.44
N ARG A 845 27.93 -0.50 -10.91
CA ARG A 845 29.15 -0.96 -10.22
C ARG A 845 28.86 -1.97 -9.11
N GLN A 846 27.78 -1.75 -8.35
CA GLN A 846 27.42 -2.58 -7.20
C GLN A 846 26.97 -4.00 -7.64
N CYS A 847 26.43 -4.16 -8.85
CA CYS A 847 26.16 -5.47 -9.45
C CYS A 847 27.43 -6.32 -9.62
N VAL A 848 28.53 -5.71 -10.08
CA VAL A 848 29.84 -6.38 -10.26
C VAL A 848 30.41 -6.81 -8.92
N LEU A 849 30.33 -5.93 -7.92
CA LEU A 849 30.83 -6.19 -6.57
C LEU A 849 30.03 -7.29 -5.85
N MET A 850 28.72 -7.36 -6.09
CA MET A 850 27.85 -8.38 -5.48
C MET A 850 27.88 -9.74 -6.23
N PHE A 851 28.03 -9.74 -7.56
CA PHE A 851 27.98 -10.95 -8.39
C PHE A 851 29.19 -11.09 -9.34
N PRO A 852 30.45 -11.08 -8.84
CA PRO A 852 31.64 -11.07 -9.68
C PRO A 852 31.80 -12.30 -10.59
N ASP A 853 31.22 -13.45 -10.20
CA ASP A 853 31.19 -14.66 -11.03
C ASP A 853 30.18 -14.60 -12.19
N ALA A 854 29.26 -13.62 -12.19
CA ALA A 854 28.28 -13.39 -13.26
C ALA A 854 28.61 -12.16 -14.11
N PHE A 855 29.15 -11.10 -13.51
CA PHE A 855 29.42 -9.83 -14.16
C PHE A 855 30.88 -9.41 -13.97
N SER A 856 31.64 -9.36 -15.06
CA SER A 856 33.02 -8.81 -15.07
C SER A 856 33.07 -7.30 -15.26
N GLU A 857 31.99 -6.72 -15.79
CA GLU A 857 31.78 -5.30 -16.06
C GLU A 857 30.32 -4.95 -15.69
N PRO A 858 29.99 -3.67 -15.41
CA PRO A 858 28.63 -3.27 -15.02
C PRO A 858 27.57 -3.74 -16.04
N PRO A 859 26.54 -4.50 -15.62
CA PRO A 859 25.58 -5.08 -16.55
C PRO A 859 24.52 -4.08 -17.03
N GLU A 860 24.04 -4.29 -18.25
CA GLU A 860 22.81 -3.70 -18.78
C GLU A 860 21.63 -4.65 -18.48
N PRO A 861 20.69 -4.31 -17.58
CA PRO A 861 19.56 -5.18 -17.27
C PRO A 861 18.62 -5.33 -18.47
N SER A 862 17.97 -6.49 -18.60
CA SER A 862 17.19 -6.86 -19.79
C SER A 862 15.80 -6.18 -19.91
N VAL A 863 15.67 -4.95 -19.41
CA VAL A 863 14.47 -4.11 -19.33
C VAL A 863 13.57 -4.19 -20.56
N ALA A 864 14.11 -3.97 -21.76
CA ALA A 864 13.34 -4.00 -23.00
C ALA A 864 12.74 -5.39 -23.31
N THR A 865 13.41 -6.48 -22.89
CA THR A 865 12.87 -7.85 -22.99
C THR A 865 11.77 -8.05 -21.95
N THR A 866 11.95 -7.54 -20.74
CA THR A 866 10.98 -7.62 -19.64
C THR A 866 9.69 -6.87 -19.98
N ASN A 867 9.77 -5.62 -20.46
CA ASN A 867 8.57 -4.87 -20.88
C ASN A 867 7.97 -5.42 -22.17
N SER A 868 8.76 -5.95 -23.11
CA SER A 868 8.21 -6.67 -24.27
C SER A 868 7.49 -7.97 -23.90
N ARG A 869 7.86 -8.63 -22.79
CA ARG A 869 7.22 -9.87 -22.31
C ARG A 869 5.96 -9.61 -21.50
N TYR A 870 5.99 -8.56 -20.67
CA TYR A 870 4.93 -8.21 -19.72
C TYR A 870 4.11 -6.98 -20.14
N THR A 871 4.23 -6.56 -21.40
CA THR A 871 3.58 -5.39 -22.03
C THR A 871 3.86 -4.01 -21.42
N GLY A 872 4.49 -3.92 -20.25
CA GLY A 872 4.87 -2.65 -19.64
C GLY A 872 3.65 -1.82 -19.20
N TRP A 873 3.74 -0.49 -19.31
CA TRP A 873 2.59 0.42 -19.27
C TRP A 873 1.50 0.08 -20.32
N GLY A 874 1.81 -0.73 -21.34
CA GLY A 874 0.86 -1.23 -22.33
C GLY A 874 -0.04 -2.37 -21.86
N VAL A 875 0.05 -2.79 -20.59
CA VAL A 875 -0.69 -3.95 -20.06
C VAL A 875 -2.21 -3.76 -20.11
N GLN A 876 -2.90 -4.73 -20.71
CA GLN A 876 -4.35 -4.78 -20.81
C GLN A 876 -4.89 -6.13 -20.33
N ALA A 877 -5.60 -6.15 -19.20
CA ALA A 877 -5.99 -7.36 -18.50
C ALA A 877 -7.41 -7.27 -17.93
N ASN A 878 -8.25 -8.27 -18.23
CA ASN A 878 -9.63 -8.31 -17.72
C ASN A 878 -9.69 -8.78 -16.26
N ARG A 879 -10.48 -8.07 -15.46
CA ARG A 879 -10.66 -8.22 -14.01
C ARG A 879 -9.35 -8.04 -13.24
N LEU A 880 -8.69 -6.91 -13.44
CA LEU A 880 -7.46 -6.52 -12.74
C LEU A 880 -7.62 -5.11 -12.15
N PHE A 881 -7.59 -5.00 -10.83
CA PHE A 881 -7.67 -3.71 -10.14
C PHE A 881 -6.27 -3.13 -9.94
N PHE A 882 -6.02 -1.91 -10.41
CA PHE A 882 -4.83 -1.13 -10.08
C PHE A 882 -5.15 -0.11 -9.00
N ALA A 883 -4.46 -0.22 -7.87
CA ALA A 883 -4.43 0.77 -6.80
C ALA A 883 -3.05 1.44 -6.83
N ASN A 884 -2.98 2.73 -7.13
CA ASN A 884 -1.73 3.51 -7.08
C ASN A 884 -1.91 4.69 -6.12
N ALA A 885 -0.84 5.45 -5.86
CA ALA A 885 -0.94 6.61 -4.98
C ALA A 885 -0.10 7.80 -5.46
N ASN A 886 -0.56 9.02 -5.14
CA ASN A 886 0.06 10.26 -5.59
C ASN A 886 1.47 10.45 -5.04
N ARG A 887 1.70 10.07 -3.78
CA ARG A 887 2.96 10.28 -3.04
C ARG A 887 3.89 9.07 -3.11
N ASP A 888 3.50 8.03 -3.85
CA ASP A 888 4.34 6.85 -4.03
C ASP A 888 5.56 7.20 -4.90
N PRO A 889 6.81 7.05 -4.43
CA PRO A 889 7.98 7.28 -5.27
C PRO A 889 8.06 6.28 -6.44
N TRP A 890 7.42 5.12 -6.33
CA TRP A 890 7.32 4.16 -7.44
C TRP A 890 6.26 4.52 -8.49
N ARG A 891 5.47 5.60 -8.31
CA ARG A 891 4.37 6.03 -9.20
C ARG A 891 4.75 5.95 -10.68
N ASP A 892 5.93 6.43 -11.04
CA ASP A 892 6.36 6.53 -12.44
C ASP A 892 6.79 5.19 -13.08
N ALA A 893 6.89 4.10 -12.31
CA ALA A 893 6.96 2.74 -12.85
C ALA A 893 5.58 2.04 -12.94
N THR A 894 4.51 2.69 -12.49
CA THR A 894 3.13 2.14 -12.48
C THR A 894 2.28 2.55 -13.67
N MET A 895 1.06 2.00 -13.76
CA MET A 895 0.00 2.47 -14.67
C MET A 895 -0.50 3.91 -14.43
N SER A 896 0.02 4.61 -13.43
CA SER A 896 -0.29 6.00 -13.09
C SER A 896 0.93 6.94 -13.17
N ALA A 897 1.95 6.58 -13.95
CA ALA A 897 3.08 7.46 -14.25
C ALA A 897 2.65 8.75 -14.97
N ASP A 898 3.41 9.83 -14.74
CA ASP A 898 3.10 11.16 -15.26
C ASP A 898 3.13 11.19 -16.80
N GLY A 899 2.13 11.86 -17.38
CA GLY A 899 2.02 12.04 -18.83
C GLY A 899 1.50 10.84 -19.63
N LEU A 900 1.39 9.63 -19.05
CA LEU A 900 0.84 8.46 -19.75
C LEU A 900 -0.63 8.64 -20.18
N GLY A 901 -1.44 9.29 -19.32
CA GLY A 901 -2.86 9.56 -19.59
C GLY A 901 -3.74 8.31 -19.74
N ILE A 902 -3.30 7.14 -19.25
CA ILE A 902 -4.07 5.89 -19.32
C ILE A 902 -5.30 6.01 -18.41
N LEU A 903 -6.48 5.76 -18.98
CA LEU A 903 -7.75 5.74 -18.25
C LEU A 903 -8.15 4.30 -17.97
N GLY A 904 -8.53 4.02 -16.71
CA GLY A 904 -9.07 2.72 -16.31
C GLY A 904 -10.40 2.37 -17.00
N THR A 905 -10.74 1.09 -17.00
CA THR A 905 -11.99 0.54 -17.55
C THR A 905 -12.76 -0.27 -16.51
N LEU A 906 -14.00 -0.66 -16.77
CA LEU A 906 -14.80 -1.48 -15.84
C LEU A 906 -14.22 -2.89 -15.57
N LEU A 907 -13.30 -3.37 -16.41
CA LEU A 907 -12.58 -4.63 -16.21
C LEU A 907 -11.11 -4.41 -15.85
N GLN A 908 -10.58 -3.19 -16.01
CA GLN A 908 -9.23 -2.81 -15.60
C GLN A 908 -9.26 -1.42 -14.94
N PRO A 909 -9.91 -1.27 -13.78
CA PRO A 909 -9.97 0.00 -13.07
C PRO A 909 -8.57 0.40 -12.59
N ILE A 910 -8.29 1.70 -12.67
CA ILE A 910 -7.06 2.32 -12.19
C ILE A 910 -7.52 3.47 -11.28
N PHE A 911 -7.22 3.37 -9.99
CA PHE A 911 -7.56 4.37 -8.99
C PHE A 911 -6.29 4.89 -8.30
N VAL A 912 -6.29 6.18 -7.96
CA VAL A 912 -5.14 6.86 -7.33
C VAL A 912 -5.63 7.62 -6.09
N GLY A 913 -5.07 7.29 -4.92
CA GLY A 913 -5.30 8.03 -3.68
C GLY A 913 -4.13 8.93 -3.31
N ASP A 914 -4.29 9.81 -2.32
CA ASP A 914 -3.22 10.66 -1.76
C ASP A 914 -2.32 9.93 -0.73
N GLY A 915 -2.24 8.61 -0.84
CA GLY A 915 -1.34 7.77 -0.07
C GLY A 915 0.09 7.76 -0.60
N PHE A 916 0.91 6.93 0.04
CA PHE A 916 2.28 6.60 -0.33
C PHE A 916 2.32 5.17 -0.90
N HIS A 917 3.50 4.56 -0.98
CA HIS A 917 3.69 3.21 -1.51
C HIS A 917 2.76 2.18 -0.84
N CYS A 918 1.96 1.49 -1.64
CA CYS A 918 0.97 0.49 -1.25
C CYS A 918 0.03 0.87 -0.08
N SER A 919 -0.29 2.17 0.10
CA SER A 919 -1.11 2.60 1.23
C SER A 919 -2.54 2.03 1.22
N ASP A 920 -3.06 1.67 0.06
CA ASP A 920 -4.34 0.99 -0.15
C ASP A 920 -4.45 -0.39 0.51
N LEU A 921 -3.33 -1.05 0.83
CA LEU A 921 -3.36 -2.40 1.39
C LEU A 921 -3.79 -2.46 2.86
N LYS A 922 -3.69 -1.34 3.61
CA LYS A 922 -4.01 -1.24 5.05
C LYS A 922 -5.33 -0.52 5.29
N VAL A 923 -6.25 -1.12 6.04
CA VAL A 923 -7.53 -0.46 6.39
C VAL A 923 -7.31 0.81 7.23
N ALA A 924 -6.34 0.81 8.16
CA ALA A 924 -5.99 1.99 8.96
C ALA A 924 -5.55 3.22 8.13
N ASN A 925 -5.09 3.04 6.88
CA ASN A 925 -4.78 4.18 6.01
C ASN A 925 -6.03 4.78 5.36
N ALA A 926 -7.11 4.01 5.17
CA ALA A 926 -8.41 4.50 4.75
C ALA A 926 -9.15 5.23 5.90
N GLU A 927 -8.88 4.85 7.15
CA GLU A 927 -9.34 5.61 8.32
C GLU A 927 -8.62 6.96 8.44
N ALA A 928 -7.37 7.05 7.99
CA ALA A 928 -6.57 8.29 7.98
C ALA A 928 -6.82 9.19 6.75
N ASP A 929 -7.02 8.62 5.56
CA ASP A 929 -7.29 9.38 4.33
C ASP A 929 -8.49 8.85 3.51
N ILE A 930 -9.40 9.76 3.18
CA ILE A 930 -10.66 9.48 2.50
C ILE A 930 -10.49 9.06 1.03
N SER A 931 -9.39 9.44 0.37
CA SER A 931 -9.13 9.00 -1.01
C SER A 931 -8.54 7.58 -1.04
N VAL A 932 -7.76 7.18 -0.04
CA VAL A 932 -7.36 5.79 0.18
C VAL A 932 -8.59 4.92 0.52
N ALA A 933 -9.54 5.45 1.27
CA ALA A 933 -10.83 4.79 1.52
C ALA A 933 -11.66 4.59 0.24
N GLU A 934 -11.67 5.56 -0.68
CA GLU A 934 -12.32 5.42 -1.99
C GLU A 934 -11.63 4.33 -2.83
N VAL A 935 -10.29 4.28 -2.88
CA VAL A 935 -9.54 3.21 -3.57
C VAL A 935 -9.94 1.82 -3.05
N GLN A 936 -9.96 1.62 -1.72
CA GLN A 936 -10.38 0.35 -1.10
C GLN A 936 -11.86 0.02 -1.40
N THR A 937 -12.75 1.02 -1.33
CA THR A 937 -14.18 0.86 -1.63
C THR A 937 -14.39 0.41 -3.07
N GLN A 938 -13.71 1.04 -4.02
CA GLN A 938 -13.79 0.68 -5.45
C GLN A 938 -13.18 -0.69 -5.73
N ALA A 939 -12.14 -1.10 -4.99
CA ALA A 939 -11.60 -2.46 -5.11
C ALA A 939 -12.59 -3.53 -4.64
N LEU A 940 -13.25 -3.32 -3.49
CA LEU A 940 -14.29 -4.21 -2.99
C LEU A 940 -15.49 -4.29 -3.95
N LEU A 941 -15.95 -3.16 -4.47
CA LEU A 941 -17.02 -3.12 -5.49
C LEU A 941 -16.62 -3.86 -6.78
N SER A 942 -15.38 -3.69 -7.24
CA SER A 942 -14.86 -4.37 -8.44
C SER A 942 -14.80 -5.88 -8.24
N MET A 943 -14.21 -6.36 -7.14
CA MET A 943 -14.13 -7.79 -6.82
C MET A 943 -15.53 -8.41 -6.70
N SER A 944 -16.45 -7.74 -6.00
CA SER A 944 -17.84 -8.18 -5.86
C SER A 944 -18.56 -8.29 -7.21
N SER A 945 -18.46 -7.27 -8.06
CA SER A 945 -19.05 -7.29 -9.39
C SER A 945 -18.47 -8.38 -10.29
N TRP A 946 -17.17 -8.68 -10.16
CA TRP A 946 -16.52 -9.69 -10.98
C TRP A 946 -16.86 -11.10 -10.50
N LEU A 947 -16.75 -11.38 -9.20
CA LEU A 947 -16.96 -12.72 -8.63
C LEU A 947 -18.42 -13.19 -8.79
N GLY A 948 -19.40 -12.29 -8.77
CA GLY A 948 -20.80 -12.62 -9.04
C GLY A 948 -21.07 -13.19 -10.43
N ASP A 949 -20.20 -12.94 -11.41
CA ASP A 949 -20.25 -13.51 -12.76
C ASP A 949 -19.45 -14.83 -12.91
N TRP A 950 -18.69 -15.25 -11.88
CA TRP A 950 -17.88 -16.46 -11.94
C TRP A 950 -18.72 -17.74 -11.93
N LYS A 951 -18.24 -18.77 -12.63
CA LYS A 951 -18.82 -20.11 -12.67
C LYS A 951 -17.69 -21.16 -12.74
N PRO A 952 -17.83 -22.31 -12.06
CA PRO A 952 -16.89 -23.42 -12.20
C PRO A 952 -16.70 -23.83 -13.65
N SER A 953 -15.47 -24.23 -14.00
CA SER A 953 -15.20 -24.84 -15.30
C SER A 953 -15.64 -26.31 -15.27
N SER A 954 -16.40 -26.69 -16.31
CA SER A 954 -17.06 -27.99 -16.48
C SER A 954 -16.12 -29.10 -16.91
#